data_AF-A0A518BGM4-F1
#
_entry.id   AF-A0A518BGM4-F1
#
_cell.length_a   1.000
_cell.length_b   1.000
_cell.length_c   1.000
_cell.angle_alpha   90.00
_cell.angle_beta   90.00
_cell.angle_gamma   90.00
#
_symmetry.space_group_name_H-M   'P 1'
#
loop_
_entity.id
_entity.type
_entity.pdbx_description
1 polymer ?
#
loop_
_entity_poly.entity_id
_entity_poly.type
_entity_poly.pdbx_seq_one_letter_code
_entity_poly.pdbx_strand_id
1 'polypeptide(L)'
;MTRLLAMSFDAPATPRITLRWQSKQTGGSSAKFGWGVAWYPPDELEVVTIKDPTSHGDDAMTAMLREWPRFRSTIFLGNLRGAARRVSQEDTHPFDRRFAGRSWVLTHNGWLNGDYAANLPLGLDQVHGPVGHTDSEHILCWLLDRLREAGARRLADAGWERIRGWFTQVNQLGTANIVISDGLDLLVYQDKDLYNPMHWIRRKPPHATSVLENDDIELDLSDARDENRTGIIVATAALSDDEWTGLQPGQMLVLRRGGIEWDSSGTEATPPGLDLPTPAPSPALVASSAPATAQGPEHGAQAHQQSATGNLPPKPLPATNLVQVQNMGGVAPVVHSAGGTVVGSHSESRLYRVHHETSYSYEKPIERSTHVLRLRPVVDRFQELLEYDLAIEPQTSLHRYEDVFGNEVASFDLERPYSALKLVSTSLVRVRVDPRRTIHSPVRRSTIPLVWMPWQRQMMTPYLLSHELPETQLRELFEYAMGFVERQDYDLAESLLDMNRTINKDYAYVQGSTTVETTPFEVYTTRRGVCQDFANLLICLARLIGVPARYRVGYIDTSKDYENTLQSDASHAWAEVYLPWFGWQGFDPTNGCLAELDHVRVACGRNYRDATPTSGTIYRGGGTEQLMTEVRVERQAD
;
A
#
# COMPACT_ATOMS: atom_id res chain seq x y z
N MET A 1 -8.59 35.44 11.58
CA MET A 1 -7.45 35.36 10.64
C MET A 1 -7.22 33.90 10.29
N THR A 2 -6.73 33.61 9.09
CA THR A 2 -6.45 32.22 8.69
C THR A 2 -5.21 31.72 9.43
N ARG A 3 -5.15 30.44 9.83
CA ARG A 3 -4.00 29.90 10.60
C ARG A 3 -3.48 28.61 9.95
N LEU A 4 -2.23 28.61 9.48
CA LEU A 4 -1.60 27.39 8.96
C LEU A 4 -0.81 26.66 10.05
N LEU A 5 -0.84 25.33 9.96
CA LEU A 5 0.01 24.40 10.67
C LEU A 5 0.57 23.38 9.68
N ALA A 6 1.87 23.12 9.75
CA ALA A 6 2.51 22.04 9.02
C ALA A 6 3.57 21.36 9.89
N MET A 7 3.73 20.05 9.74
CA MET A 7 4.66 19.25 10.53
C MET A 7 5.35 18.22 9.65
N SER A 8 6.66 18.07 9.81
CA SER A 8 7.46 16.99 9.21
C SER A 8 8.22 16.26 10.32
N PHE A 9 8.11 14.94 10.39
CA PHE A 9 8.78 14.08 11.37
C PHE A 9 9.71 13.07 10.68
N ASP A 10 10.79 12.69 11.37
CA ASP A 10 11.79 11.70 10.91
C ASP A 10 11.24 10.29 10.69
N ALA A 11 10.27 9.90 11.51
CA ALA A 11 9.48 8.70 11.40
C ALA A 11 8.02 9.00 11.73
N PRO A 12 7.06 8.10 11.41
CA PRO A 12 5.65 8.41 11.61
C PRO A 12 5.33 8.66 13.09
N ALA A 13 4.76 9.85 13.35
CA ALA A 13 4.39 10.37 14.66
C ALA A 13 2.87 10.54 14.78
N THR A 14 2.36 10.62 16.01
CA THR A 14 0.94 10.62 16.39
C THR A 14 0.60 11.85 17.23
N PRO A 15 0.81 13.08 16.72
CA PRO A 15 0.50 14.29 17.47
C PRO A 15 -0.98 14.33 17.86
N ARG A 16 -1.32 14.82 19.04
CA ARG A 16 -2.70 15.11 19.42
C ARG A 16 -2.98 16.59 19.19
N ILE A 17 -3.99 16.89 18.38
CA ILE A 17 -4.37 18.26 18.03
C ILE A 17 -5.68 18.59 18.74
N THR A 18 -5.64 19.61 19.59
CA THR A 18 -6.79 20.17 20.28
C THR A 18 -7.01 21.59 19.80
N LEU A 19 -8.15 21.88 19.17
CA LEU A 19 -8.51 23.23 18.74
C LEU A 19 -9.19 23.97 19.90
N ARG A 20 -8.68 25.14 20.28
CA ARG A 20 -9.22 25.93 21.41
C ARG A 20 -10.23 26.97 20.91
N TRP A 21 -11.40 26.99 21.54
CA TRP A 21 -12.47 27.94 21.24
C TRP A 21 -12.52 29.07 22.26
N GLN A 22 -12.33 30.32 21.82
CA GLN A 22 -12.53 31.49 22.66
C GLN A 22 -13.92 32.08 22.45
N SER A 23 -14.75 32.10 23.51
CA SER A 23 -16.11 32.68 23.52
C SER A 23 -16.13 34.22 23.56
N LYS A 24 -14.96 34.89 23.61
CA LYS A 24 -14.85 36.33 23.80
C LYS A 24 -14.18 37.01 22.61
N GLN A 25 -14.97 37.43 21.63
CA GLN A 25 -14.69 38.66 20.87
C GLN A 25 -15.96 39.51 20.82
N THR A 26 -16.00 40.48 21.72
CA THR A 26 -16.85 41.66 21.71
C THR A 26 -16.51 42.55 20.53
N GLY A 27 -17.47 42.75 19.62
CA GLY A 27 -17.50 43.90 18.70
C GLY A 27 -16.76 43.73 17.37
N GLY A 28 -17.52 43.50 16.29
CA GLY A 28 -17.09 43.77 14.91
C GLY A 28 -17.01 42.54 13.99
N SER A 29 -18.13 42.23 13.31
CA SER A 29 -18.22 41.57 12.00
C SER A 29 -17.38 40.29 11.74
N SER A 30 -18.10 39.14 11.72
CA SER A 30 -17.81 37.91 10.97
C SER A 30 -16.63 37.06 11.48
N ALA A 31 -16.86 36.27 12.54
CA ALA A 31 -16.04 35.10 12.84
C ALA A 31 -15.98 34.21 11.59
N LYS A 32 -14.76 33.92 11.12
CA LYS A 32 -14.51 33.15 9.90
C LYS A 32 -14.36 31.69 10.32
N PHE A 33 -15.24 30.83 9.83
CA PHE A 33 -15.45 29.47 10.32
C PHE A 33 -14.79 28.43 9.41
N GLY A 34 -14.34 27.33 10.01
CA GLY A 34 -13.93 26.10 9.35
C GLY A 34 -12.47 25.70 9.64
N TRP A 35 -12.20 24.41 9.78
CA TRP A 35 -10.85 23.86 9.92
C TRP A 35 -10.67 22.64 9.04
N GLY A 36 -9.43 22.29 8.73
CA GLY A 36 -9.11 21.03 8.09
C GLY A 36 -7.66 20.63 8.29
N VAL A 37 -7.44 19.32 8.38
CA VAL A 37 -6.13 18.70 8.55
C VAL A 37 -6.00 17.55 7.55
N ALA A 38 -4.83 17.45 6.94
CA ALA A 38 -4.44 16.37 6.06
C ALA A 38 -3.14 15.72 6.55
N TRP A 39 -3.05 14.41 6.36
CA TRP A 39 -1.86 13.63 6.64
C TRP A 39 -1.80 12.41 5.74
N TYR A 40 -0.61 11.82 5.64
CA TYR A 40 -0.35 10.62 4.85
C TYR A 40 -0.15 9.44 5.82
N PRO A 41 -1.09 8.48 5.89
CA PRO A 41 -0.88 7.28 6.68
C PRO A 41 0.45 6.59 6.32
N PRO A 42 1.08 5.87 7.26
CA PRO A 42 2.33 5.19 6.98
C PRO A 42 2.16 4.22 5.81
N ASP A 43 3.12 4.22 4.89
CA ASP A 43 3.17 3.32 3.73
C ASP A 43 2.03 3.55 2.69
N GLU A 44 1.31 4.67 2.78
CA GLU A 44 0.28 5.07 1.82
C GLU A 44 0.68 6.33 1.03
N LEU A 45 0.40 6.33 -0.28
CA LEU A 45 0.55 7.52 -1.16
C LEU A 45 -0.75 8.36 -1.24
N GLU A 46 -1.78 7.89 -0.55
CA GLU A 46 -3.08 8.56 -0.45
C GLU A 46 -3.08 9.46 0.79
N VAL A 47 -3.62 10.67 0.64
CA VAL A 47 -3.80 11.59 1.76
C VAL A 47 -5.15 11.32 2.42
N VAL A 48 -5.17 11.32 3.74
CA VAL A 48 -6.42 11.42 4.50
C VAL A 48 -6.65 12.89 4.81
N THR A 49 -7.79 13.43 4.36
CA THR A 49 -8.20 14.81 4.59
C THR A 49 -9.47 14.84 5.42
N ILE A 50 -9.44 15.51 6.58
CA ILE A 50 -10.63 15.83 7.36
C ILE A 50 -10.84 17.33 7.35
N LYS A 51 -12.10 17.76 7.18
CA LYS A 51 -12.51 19.15 7.23
C LYS A 51 -13.87 19.30 7.87
N ASP A 52 -14.02 20.38 8.63
CA ASP A 52 -15.31 20.85 9.11
C ASP A 52 -15.49 22.33 8.70
N PRO A 53 -16.40 22.65 7.77
CA PRO A 53 -16.68 24.03 7.37
C PRO A 53 -17.58 24.78 8.37
N THR A 54 -18.27 24.07 9.26
CA THR A 54 -19.31 24.61 10.16
C THR A 54 -18.77 25.05 11.51
N SER A 55 -17.67 24.44 11.98
CA SER A 55 -16.87 24.77 13.17
C SER A 55 -17.64 25.43 14.32
N HIS A 56 -18.29 24.59 15.14
CA HIS A 56 -18.95 25.00 16.38
C HIS A 56 -18.39 24.19 17.57
N GLY A 57 -17.38 24.73 18.26
CA GLY A 57 -16.93 24.23 19.56
C GLY A 57 -16.08 22.94 19.54
N ASP A 58 -16.00 22.27 20.70
CA ASP A 58 -15.33 20.97 20.86
C ASP A 58 -16.31 19.88 20.39
N ASP A 59 -16.28 19.63 19.08
CA ASP A 59 -17.17 18.72 18.37
C ASP A 59 -16.58 17.30 18.28
N ALA A 60 -17.42 16.32 17.94
CA ALA A 60 -17.02 14.91 17.83
C ALA A 60 -15.83 14.68 16.86
N MET A 61 -15.64 15.59 15.90
CA MET A 61 -14.56 15.53 14.93
C MET A 61 -13.20 15.90 15.55
N THR A 62 -13.18 16.86 16.47
CA THR A 62 -11.97 17.22 17.23
C THR A 62 -11.60 16.11 18.23
N ALA A 63 -12.58 15.42 18.83
CA ALA A 63 -12.33 14.22 19.64
C ALA A 63 -11.71 13.08 18.81
N MET A 64 -12.16 12.90 17.57
CA MET A 64 -11.60 11.91 16.66
C MET A 64 -10.12 12.16 16.37
N LEU A 65 -9.68 13.40 16.16
CA LEU A 65 -8.26 13.71 15.96
C LEU A 65 -7.38 13.34 17.17
N ARG A 66 -7.94 13.36 18.40
CA ARG A 66 -7.19 12.99 19.61
C ARG A 66 -7.09 11.49 19.82
N GLU A 67 -8.12 10.75 19.42
CA GLU A 67 -8.29 9.34 19.78
C GLU A 67 -8.09 8.36 18.62
N TRP A 68 -7.97 8.84 17.37
CA TRP A 68 -7.94 7.96 16.21
C TRP A 68 -6.57 7.27 16.04
N PRO A 69 -6.48 5.92 16.13
CA PRO A 69 -5.19 5.22 16.02
C PRO A 69 -4.50 5.35 14.65
N ARG A 70 -5.23 5.78 13.61
CA ARG A 70 -4.70 6.03 12.25
C ARG A 70 -4.24 7.47 12.02
N PHE A 71 -4.36 8.35 13.03
CA PHE A 71 -3.81 9.71 12.97
C PHE A 71 -2.28 9.69 13.19
N ARG A 72 -1.57 8.99 12.31
CA ARG A 72 -0.12 8.78 12.37
C ARG A 72 0.49 9.07 11.01
N SER A 73 1.55 9.87 10.96
CA SER A 73 2.17 10.28 9.69
C SER A 73 3.56 10.88 9.92
N THR A 74 4.38 10.92 8.86
CA THR A 74 5.59 11.77 8.82
C THR A 74 5.27 13.20 8.43
N ILE A 75 4.13 13.45 7.78
CA ILE A 75 3.72 14.77 7.27
C ILE A 75 2.30 15.09 7.69
N PHE A 76 2.12 16.26 8.28
CA PHE A 76 0.80 16.84 8.55
C PHE A 76 0.77 18.25 8.00
N LEU A 77 -0.36 18.67 7.45
CA LEU A 77 -0.61 20.06 7.11
C LEU A 77 -2.10 20.35 7.21
N GLY A 78 -2.41 21.57 7.61
CA GLY A 78 -3.78 21.94 7.86
C GLY A 78 -3.98 23.44 7.96
N ASN A 79 -5.25 23.81 7.86
CA ASN A 79 -5.71 25.15 8.11
C ASN A 79 -6.60 25.10 9.34
N LEU A 80 -6.12 25.66 10.44
CA LEU A 80 -6.77 25.58 11.75
C LEU A 80 -7.95 26.55 11.87
N ARG A 81 -7.96 27.61 11.06
CA ARG A 81 -9.07 28.57 10.96
C ARG A 81 -9.17 29.06 9.52
N GLY A 82 -10.25 28.77 8.83
CA GLY A 82 -10.49 29.15 7.45
C GLY A 82 -11.12 30.54 7.33
N ALA A 83 -10.78 31.26 6.26
CA ALA A 83 -11.47 32.48 5.83
C ALA A 83 -12.54 32.23 4.76
N ALA A 84 -13.04 30.99 4.66
CA ALA A 84 -13.99 30.60 3.64
C ALA A 84 -15.20 31.54 3.67
N ARG A 85 -15.51 32.14 2.51
CA ARG A 85 -16.63 33.07 2.38
C ARG A 85 -17.98 32.36 2.41
N ARG A 86 -17.95 31.03 2.30
CA ARG A 86 -19.10 30.13 2.29
C ARG A 86 -18.79 28.97 3.24
N VAL A 87 -19.82 28.50 3.93
CA VAL A 87 -19.78 27.26 4.70
C VAL A 87 -19.98 26.11 3.72
N SER A 88 -18.89 25.67 3.08
CA SER A 88 -18.92 24.58 2.09
C SER A 88 -17.67 23.71 2.22
N GLN A 89 -17.82 22.41 1.97
CA GLN A 89 -16.70 21.47 1.97
C GLN A 89 -15.73 21.76 0.81
N GLU A 90 -16.26 22.15 -0.35
CA GLU A 90 -15.49 22.48 -1.56
C GLU A 90 -14.65 23.75 -1.46
N ASP A 91 -14.98 24.68 -0.54
CA ASP A 91 -14.20 25.91 -0.32
C ASP A 91 -13.35 25.84 0.96
N THR A 92 -13.33 24.69 1.64
CA THR A 92 -12.59 24.50 2.89
C THR A 92 -11.25 23.81 2.63
N HIS A 93 -10.19 24.37 3.17
CA HIS A 93 -8.84 23.80 3.13
C HIS A 93 -8.72 22.55 4.03
N PRO A 94 -7.76 21.65 3.79
CA PRO A 94 -6.77 21.63 2.71
C PRO A 94 -7.33 21.10 1.39
N PHE A 95 -6.85 21.54 0.24
CA PHE A 95 -7.30 20.98 -1.05
C PHE A 95 -6.41 19.82 -1.46
N ASP A 96 -7.02 18.71 -1.88
CA ASP A 96 -6.28 17.56 -2.39
C ASP A 96 -6.74 17.12 -3.78
N ARG A 97 -5.79 16.54 -4.53
CA ARG A 97 -5.99 16.01 -5.89
C ARG A 97 -5.02 14.86 -6.15
N ARG A 98 -5.46 13.90 -6.97
CA ARG A 98 -4.61 12.82 -7.45
C ARG A 98 -3.90 13.21 -8.73
N PHE A 99 -2.58 13.02 -8.75
CA PHE A 99 -1.75 13.18 -9.93
C PHE A 99 -0.52 12.28 -9.84
N ALA A 100 -0.10 11.70 -10.97
CA ALA A 100 1.07 10.81 -11.06
C ALA A 100 1.08 9.61 -10.08
N GLY A 101 -0.11 9.13 -9.68
CA GLY A 101 -0.26 7.96 -8.80
C GLY A 101 -0.13 8.25 -7.30
N ARG A 102 -0.26 9.52 -6.88
CA ARG A 102 -0.24 9.95 -5.48
C ARG A 102 -1.22 11.10 -5.24
N SER A 103 -1.57 11.33 -3.98
CA SER A 103 -2.35 12.50 -3.58
C SER A 103 -1.43 13.67 -3.27
N TRP A 104 -1.80 14.83 -3.79
CA TRP A 104 -1.15 16.11 -3.58
C TRP A 104 -2.08 16.98 -2.78
N VAL A 105 -1.56 17.63 -1.76
CA VAL A 105 -2.37 18.42 -0.84
C VAL A 105 -1.77 19.80 -0.64
N LEU A 106 -2.61 20.84 -0.66
CA LEU A 106 -2.20 22.22 -0.53
C LEU A 106 -3.07 22.98 0.47
N THR A 107 -2.41 23.79 1.30
CA THR A 107 -3.03 24.84 2.09
C THR A 107 -2.47 26.20 1.72
N HIS A 108 -3.35 27.19 1.59
CA HIS A 108 -2.99 28.56 1.26
C HIS A 108 -3.56 29.52 2.30
N ASN A 109 -2.73 30.45 2.76
CA ASN A 109 -3.10 31.53 3.66
C ASN A 109 -2.72 32.86 3.02
N GLY A 110 -3.74 33.51 2.47
CA GLY A 110 -3.60 34.69 1.65
C GLY A 110 -4.86 34.90 0.84
N TRP A 111 -4.78 35.80 -0.12
CA TRP A 111 -5.79 36.03 -1.15
C TRP A 111 -5.11 36.49 -2.42
N LEU A 112 -5.67 36.13 -3.57
CA LEU A 112 -5.28 36.65 -4.87
C LEU A 112 -6.29 37.71 -5.37
N ASN A 113 -5.81 38.61 -6.23
CA ASN A 113 -6.61 39.64 -6.89
C ASN A 113 -7.61 39.00 -7.87
N GLY A 114 -8.73 39.68 -8.14
CA GLY A 114 -9.85 39.10 -8.90
C GLY A 114 -9.56 38.65 -10.34
N ASP A 115 -8.40 39.01 -10.90
CA ASP A 115 -7.91 38.60 -12.22
C ASP A 115 -6.91 37.41 -12.17
N TYR A 116 -6.77 36.75 -11.01
CA TYR A 116 -5.81 35.64 -10.84
C TYR A 116 -5.99 34.53 -11.87
N ALA A 117 -7.23 34.17 -12.22
CA ALA A 117 -7.51 33.06 -13.13
C ALA A 117 -7.03 33.33 -14.57
N ALA A 118 -7.00 34.61 -14.98
CA ALA A 118 -6.45 35.00 -16.27
C ALA A 118 -4.90 34.94 -16.28
N ASN A 119 -4.27 35.22 -15.14
CA ASN A 119 -2.81 35.21 -14.98
C ASN A 119 -2.25 33.82 -14.63
N LEU A 120 -3.09 32.91 -14.12
CA LEU A 120 -2.79 31.50 -13.82
C LEU A 120 -3.71 30.59 -14.64
N PRO A 121 -3.59 30.55 -15.98
CA PRO A 121 -4.50 29.78 -16.81
C PRO A 121 -4.35 28.28 -16.58
N LEU A 122 -5.48 27.59 -16.42
CA LEU A 122 -5.54 26.13 -16.36
C LEU A 122 -5.46 25.52 -17.77
N GLY A 123 -5.00 24.27 -17.85
CA GLY A 123 -4.98 23.52 -19.10
C GLY A 123 -6.36 23.42 -19.75
N LEU A 124 -6.42 23.44 -21.09
CA LEU A 124 -7.69 23.38 -21.84
C LEU A 124 -8.48 22.10 -21.58
N ASP A 125 -7.81 21.02 -21.20
CA ASP A 125 -8.41 19.75 -20.84
C ASP A 125 -8.93 19.70 -19.39
N GLN A 126 -8.61 20.71 -18.57
CA GLN A 126 -9.02 20.86 -17.16
C GLN A 126 -8.93 19.56 -16.35
N VAL A 127 -7.90 18.74 -16.60
CA VAL A 127 -7.71 17.45 -15.92
C VAL A 127 -7.68 17.62 -14.40
N HIS A 128 -7.17 18.76 -13.94
CA HIS A 128 -7.13 19.15 -12.53
C HIS A 128 -8.05 20.32 -12.22
N GLY A 129 -9.26 20.40 -12.80
CA GLY A 129 -10.16 21.54 -12.56
C GLY A 129 -10.53 21.77 -11.07
N PRO A 130 -10.72 23.04 -10.64
CA PRO A 130 -11.26 23.34 -9.32
C PRO A 130 -12.72 22.88 -9.23
N VAL A 131 -13.13 22.46 -8.04
CA VAL A 131 -14.51 22.06 -7.74
C VAL A 131 -15.23 23.21 -7.02
N GLY A 132 -14.55 23.82 -6.05
CA GLY A 132 -14.97 25.02 -5.37
C GLY A 132 -14.60 26.29 -6.15
N HIS A 133 -14.70 27.41 -5.43
CA HIS A 133 -14.63 28.76 -6.00
C HIS A 133 -13.45 29.57 -5.47
N THR A 134 -12.55 28.90 -4.74
CA THR A 134 -11.43 29.58 -4.08
C THR A 134 -10.24 29.73 -5.02
N ASP A 135 -9.56 30.87 -4.88
CA ASP A 135 -8.23 31.10 -5.45
C ASP A 135 -7.22 30.05 -4.97
N SER A 136 -7.33 29.62 -3.72
CA SER A 136 -6.51 28.55 -3.15
C SER A 136 -6.61 27.21 -3.89
N GLU A 137 -7.82 26.74 -4.21
CA GLU A 137 -7.96 25.51 -4.98
C GLU A 137 -7.47 25.72 -6.41
N HIS A 138 -7.72 26.88 -7.00
CA HIS A 138 -7.20 27.25 -8.31
C HIS A 138 -5.65 27.19 -8.36
N ILE A 139 -4.96 27.65 -7.31
CA ILE A 139 -3.49 27.53 -7.17
C ILE A 139 -3.06 26.07 -7.25
N LEU A 140 -3.71 25.16 -6.50
CA LEU A 140 -3.38 23.72 -6.55
C LEU A 140 -3.55 23.16 -7.96
N CYS A 141 -4.70 23.45 -8.58
CA CYS A 141 -5.04 23.00 -9.92
C CYS A 141 -4.00 23.46 -10.95
N TRP A 142 -3.63 24.74 -10.89
CA TRP A 142 -2.62 25.35 -11.76
C TRP A 142 -1.23 24.75 -11.53
N LEU A 143 -0.82 24.54 -10.27
CA LEU A 143 0.48 23.92 -9.95
C LEU A 143 0.57 22.50 -10.49
N LEU A 144 -0.51 21.71 -10.38
CA LEU A 144 -0.54 20.34 -10.91
C LEU A 144 -0.43 20.33 -12.44
N ASP A 145 -1.04 21.28 -13.13
CA ASP A 145 -0.84 21.45 -14.57
C ASP A 145 0.61 21.80 -14.91
N ARG A 146 1.25 22.72 -14.16
CA ARG A 146 2.68 23.06 -14.36
C ARG A 146 3.58 21.85 -14.12
N LEU A 147 3.31 21.06 -13.09
CA LEU A 147 4.04 19.82 -12.79
C LEU A 147 3.87 18.78 -13.89
N ARG A 148 2.64 18.62 -14.40
CA ARG A 148 2.32 17.73 -15.52
C ARG A 148 3.03 18.15 -16.80
N GLU A 149 3.01 19.44 -17.14
CA GLU A 149 3.73 19.99 -18.30
C GLU A 149 5.25 19.80 -18.17
N ALA A 150 5.78 19.88 -16.95
CA ALA A 150 7.18 19.59 -16.66
C ALA A 150 7.52 18.09 -16.66
N GLY A 151 6.54 17.20 -16.83
CA GLY A 151 6.71 15.74 -16.73
C GLY A 151 7.07 15.27 -15.31
N ALA A 152 6.85 16.10 -14.30
CA ALA A 152 7.19 15.82 -12.91
C ALA A 152 6.19 14.83 -12.32
N ARG A 153 6.68 13.80 -11.62
CA ARG A 153 5.84 12.83 -10.90
C ARG A 153 5.88 13.04 -9.38
N ARG A 154 6.83 13.84 -8.90
CA ARG A 154 7.07 14.28 -7.53
C ARG A 154 7.44 15.76 -7.50
N LEU A 155 7.33 16.42 -6.34
CA LEU A 155 7.79 17.81 -6.18
C LEU A 155 9.27 17.95 -6.55
N ALA A 156 10.10 16.99 -6.12
CA ALA A 156 11.54 16.96 -6.43
C ALA A 156 11.87 16.94 -7.92
N ASP A 157 11.03 16.33 -8.76
CA ASP A 157 11.32 16.15 -10.18
C ASP A 157 11.24 17.48 -10.96
N ALA A 158 10.50 18.47 -10.45
CA ALA A 158 10.38 19.78 -11.10
C ALA A 158 11.57 20.72 -10.81
N GLY A 159 12.29 20.47 -9.72
CA GLY A 159 13.37 21.32 -9.21
C GLY A 159 12.88 22.46 -8.29
N TRP A 160 13.59 22.66 -7.18
CA TRP A 160 13.18 23.57 -6.11
C TRP A 160 13.10 25.04 -6.52
N GLU A 161 14.10 25.55 -7.24
CA GLU A 161 14.06 26.93 -7.74
C GLU A 161 12.94 27.16 -8.75
N ARG A 162 12.60 26.13 -9.55
CA ARG A 162 11.48 26.23 -10.49
C ARG A 162 10.16 26.35 -9.75
N ILE A 163 9.94 25.51 -8.73
CA ILE A 163 8.75 25.58 -7.88
C ILE A 163 8.67 26.92 -7.14
N ARG A 164 9.80 27.40 -6.60
CA ARG A 164 9.85 28.74 -5.97
C ARG A 164 9.49 29.85 -6.95
N GLY A 165 9.92 29.74 -8.20
CA GLY A 165 9.53 30.63 -9.29
C GLY A 165 8.02 30.64 -9.51
N TRP A 166 7.37 29.47 -9.50
CA TRP A 166 5.90 29.37 -9.60
C TRP A 166 5.19 29.98 -8.38
N PHE A 167 5.68 29.75 -7.16
CA PHE A 167 5.12 30.42 -5.97
C PHE A 167 5.31 31.92 -6.01
N THR A 168 6.45 32.40 -6.51
CA THR A 168 6.69 33.84 -6.71
C THR A 168 5.71 34.44 -7.70
N GLN A 169 5.37 33.72 -8.78
CA GLN A 169 4.34 34.13 -9.74
C GLN A 169 2.96 34.24 -9.08
N VAL A 170 2.56 33.25 -8.28
CA VAL A 170 1.31 33.32 -7.50
C VAL A 170 1.33 34.51 -6.55
N ASN A 171 2.44 34.71 -5.85
CA ASN A 171 2.64 35.77 -4.86
C ASN A 171 2.72 37.19 -5.47
N GLN A 172 2.89 37.32 -6.79
CA GLN A 172 2.74 38.62 -7.48
C GLN A 172 1.28 39.05 -7.61
N LEU A 173 0.34 38.11 -7.51
CA LEU A 173 -1.09 38.34 -7.72
C LEU A 173 -1.84 38.63 -6.42
N GLY A 174 -1.17 38.74 -5.29
CA GLY A 174 -1.81 38.98 -4.00
C GLY A 174 -0.88 38.68 -2.83
N THR A 175 -1.43 38.04 -1.80
CA THR A 175 -0.66 37.50 -0.67
C THR A 175 -0.65 35.99 -0.72
N ALA A 176 0.48 35.35 -0.43
CA ALA A 176 0.61 33.90 -0.56
C ALA A 176 1.59 33.29 0.46
N ASN A 177 1.04 32.75 1.55
CA ASN A 177 1.71 31.68 2.30
C ASN A 177 1.19 30.34 1.80
N ILE A 178 2.08 29.49 1.26
CA ILE A 178 1.70 28.23 0.64
C ILE A 178 2.41 27.09 1.36
N VAL A 179 1.64 26.06 1.70
CA VAL A 179 2.18 24.77 2.12
C VAL A 179 1.63 23.70 1.19
N ILE A 180 2.50 22.90 0.58
CA ILE A 180 2.12 21.81 -0.33
C ILE A 180 2.91 20.55 0.01
N SER A 181 2.29 19.39 -0.17
CA SER A 181 2.96 18.11 -0.09
C SER A 181 2.48 17.13 -1.16
N ASP A 182 3.39 16.22 -1.54
CA ASP A 182 3.13 15.05 -2.38
C ASP A 182 3.26 13.71 -1.60
N GLY A 183 3.27 13.80 -0.27
CA GLY A 183 3.46 12.67 0.66
C GLY A 183 4.92 12.33 0.97
N LEU A 184 5.89 12.89 0.23
CA LEU A 184 7.33 12.72 0.50
C LEU A 184 7.97 14.02 0.96
N ASP A 185 7.70 15.10 0.21
CA ASP A 185 8.23 16.43 0.48
C ASP A 185 7.13 17.34 1.02
N LEU A 186 7.47 18.16 2.01
CA LEU A 186 6.60 19.21 2.55
C LEU A 186 7.26 20.56 2.27
N LEU A 187 6.68 21.32 1.33
CA LEU A 187 7.17 22.63 0.94
C LEU A 187 6.41 23.70 1.72
N VAL A 188 7.14 24.70 2.21
CA VAL A 188 6.61 25.85 2.93
C VAL A 188 7.16 27.11 2.29
N TYR A 189 6.28 27.98 1.80
CA TYR A 189 6.63 29.24 1.14
C TYR A 189 6.05 30.44 1.88
N GLN A 190 6.91 31.37 2.25
CA GLN A 190 6.58 32.62 2.93
C GLN A 190 6.25 33.73 1.93
N ASP A 191 5.15 34.42 2.19
CA ASP A 191 4.73 35.62 1.48
C ASP A 191 5.86 36.67 1.39
N LYS A 192 5.89 37.43 0.28
CA LYS A 192 6.99 38.36 -0.06
C LYS A 192 6.98 39.64 0.76
N ASP A 193 5.83 39.98 1.35
CA ASP A 193 5.63 41.15 2.18
C ASP A 193 5.38 40.74 3.64
N LEU A 194 5.70 39.47 3.99
CA LEU A 194 5.49 38.88 5.31
C LEU A 194 4.01 38.94 5.78
N TYR A 195 3.06 38.78 4.86
CA TYR A 195 1.67 38.57 5.24
C TYR A 195 1.55 37.34 6.15
N ASN A 196 0.95 37.48 7.34
CA ASN A 196 0.84 36.43 8.37
C ASN A 196 2.11 35.57 8.51
N PRO A 197 3.20 36.11 9.08
CA PRO A 197 4.51 35.47 9.05
C PRO A 197 4.48 34.04 9.62
N MET A 198 5.10 33.12 8.89
CA MET A 198 5.28 31.74 9.32
C MET A 198 6.59 31.60 10.09
N HIS A 199 6.52 30.83 11.17
CA HIS A 199 7.64 30.52 12.02
C HIS A 199 7.78 29.01 12.09
N TRP A 200 9.00 28.54 12.31
CA TRP A 200 9.28 27.12 12.48
C TRP A 200 10.16 26.85 13.69
N ILE A 201 10.02 25.66 14.25
CA ILE A 201 10.85 25.15 15.33
C ILE A 201 11.24 23.71 15.02
N ARG A 202 12.50 23.35 15.33
CA ARG A 202 12.95 21.96 15.30
C ARG A 202 12.88 21.36 16.69
N ARG A 203 12.13 20.28 16.81
CA ARG A 203 11.98 19.46 18.00
C ARG A 203 12.96 18.31 17.90
N LYS A 204 13.94 18.26 18.80
CA LYS A 204 14.84 17.11 18.97
C LYS A 204 14.50 16.38 20.26
N PRO A 205 14.62 15.05 20.32
CA PRO A 205 14.51 14.30 21.56
C PRO A 205 15.78 14.48 22.42
N PRO A 206 15.67 14.47 23.77
CA PRO A 206 14.43 14.54 24.52
C PRO A 206 13.79 15.93 24.42
N HIS A 207 12.47 15.98 24.25
CA HIS A 207 11.75 17.24 24.15
C HIS A 207 11.72 17.96 25.51
N ALA A 208 12.11 19.25 25.53
CA ALA A 208 12.02 20.07 26.74
C ALA A 208 10.56 20.24 27.21
N THR A 209 9.63 20.40 26.26
CA THR A 209 8.19 20.56 26.52
C THR A 209 7.39 19.69 25.57
N SER A 210 6.71 18.65 26.02
CA SER A 210 5.97 17.76 25.11
C SER A 210 4.69 18.37 24.54
N VAL A 211 4.23 19.50 25.09
CA VAL A 211 3.01 20.20 24.66
C VAL A 211 3.35 21.60 24.15
N LEU A 212 2.84 21.92 22.97
CA LEU A 212 2.93 23.23 22.34
C LEU A 212 1.53 23.83 22.28
N GLU A 213 1.29 24.95 22.95
CA GLU A 213 -0.02 25.60 22.95
C GLU A 213 0.01 27.11 22.78
N ASN A 214 -1.07 27.64 22.22
CA ASN A 214 -1.42 29.04 22.29
C ASN A 214 -2.95 29.19 22.43
N ASP A 215 -3.45 30.41 22.25
CA ASP A 215 -4.88 30.73 22.32
C ASP A 215 -5.78 29.96 21.34
N ASP A 216 -5.21 29.41 20.26
CA ASP A 216 -5.94 28.81 19.15
C ASP A 216 -5.84 27.28 19.11
N ILE A 217 -4.72 26.71 19.56
CA ILE A 217 -4.42 25.28 19.42
C ILE A 217 -3.54 24.80 20.58
N GLU A 218 -3.75 23.55 20.98
CA GLU A 218 -2.81 22.75 21.74
C GLU A 218 -2.38 21.55 20.89
N LEU A 219 -1.07 21.34 20.80
CA LEU A 219 -0.41 20.29 20.07
C LEU A 219 0.43 19.47 21.06
N ASP A 220 -0.06 18.29 21.39
CA ASP A 220 0.58 17.37 22.33
C ASP A 220 1.36 16.29 21.57
N LEU A 221 2.66 16.23 21.85
CA LEU A 221 3.66 15.32 21.27
C LEU A 221 4.14 14.28 22.29
N SER A 222 3.42 14.07 23.40
CA SER A 222 3.82 13.21 24.52
C SER A 222 3.48 11.72 24.34
N ASP A 223 3.03 11.29 23.16
CA ASP A 223 2.78 9.86 22.91
C ASP A 223 4.07 9.07 23.15
N ALA A 224 4.00 8.04 23.99
CA ALA A 224 5.15 7.20 24.37
C ALA A 224 5.86 6.58 23.15
N ARG A 225 5.15 6.40 22.03
CA ARG A 225 5.71 5.87 20.77
C ARG A 225 6.56 6.90 20.01
N ASP A 226 6.45 8.16 20.39
CA ASP A 226 6.99 9.33 19.69
C ASP A 226 8.03 10.11 20.51
N GLU A 227 8.36 9.66 21.73
CA GLU A 227 9.35 10.28 22.63
C GLU A 227 10.72 10.54 21.98
N ASN A 228 11.09 9.75 20.98
CA ASN A 228 12.36 9.81 20.26
C ASN A 228 12.23 10.40 18.84
N ARG A 229 11.16 11.14 18.52
CA ARG A 229 10.96 11.71 17.18
C ARG A 229 11.64 13.06 17.03
N THR A 230 12.38 13.24 15.95
CA THR A 230 12.79 14.58 15.51
C THR A 230 11.74 15.12 14.55
N GLY A 231 11.26 16.34 14.78
CA GLY A 231 10.28 16.98 13.93
C GLY A 231 10.55 18.45 13.69
N ILE A 232 10.08 18.97 12.56
CA ILE A 232 9.99 20.40 12.27
C ILE A 232 8.51 20.76 12.24
N ILE A 233 8.14 21.76 13.05
CA ILE A 233 6.78 22.28 13.14
C ILE A 233 6.81 23.70 12.60
N VAL A 234 5.84 24.02 11.75
CA VAL A 234 5.71 25.31 11.08
C VAL A 234 4.31 25.84 11.37
N ALA A 235 4.21 27.10 11.81
CA ALA A 235 2.94 27.72 12.11
C ALA A 235 2.95 29.23 11.86
N THR A 236 1.79 29.78 11.49
CA THR A 236 1.56 31.24 11.37
C THR A 236 1.52 31.99 12.72
N ALA A 237 1.59 31.27 13.83
CA ALA A 237 1.77 31.80 15.18
C ALA A 237 2.62 30.82 15.97
N ALA A 238 3.57 31.35 16.75
CA ALA A 238 4.30 30.52 17.71
C ALA A 238 3.31 29.82 18.64
N LEU A 239 3.59 28.54 18.91
CA LEU A 239 2.78 27.68 19.78
C LEU A 239 3.45 27.48 21.15
N SER A 240 4.46 28.26 21.49
CA SER A 240 5.13 28.22 22.80
C SER A 240 6.03 29.44 22.94
N ASP A 241 6.51 29.66 24.16
CA ASP A 241 7.57 30.63 24.46
C ASP A 241 8.98 30.14 24.05
N ASP A 242 9.08 29.00 23.35
CA ASP A 242 10.34 28.49 22.81
C ASP A 242 10.90 29.44 21.73
N GLU A 243 12.16 29.26 21.36
CA GLU A 243 12.77 30.05 20.28
C GLU A 243 12.30 29.54 18.90
N TRP A 244 11.33 30.24 18.31
CA TRP A 244 10.83 29.99 16.96
C TRP A 244 11.60 30.83 15.93
N THR A 245 11.99 30.22 14.81
CA THR A 245 12.67 30.88 13.70
C THR A 245 11.66 31.41 12.69
N GLY A 246 11.63 32.72 12.45
CA GLY A 246 10.78 33.34 11.42
C GLY A 246 11.32 33.11 10.01
N LEU A 247 10.42 32.83 9.06
CA LEU A 247 10.75 32.76 7.64
C LEU A 247 10.94 34.17 7.05
N GLN A 248 11.93 34.31 6.16
CA GLN A 248 12.24 35.54 5.44
C GLN A 248 11.26 35.78 4.28
N PRO A 249 11.10 37.02 3.81
CA PRO A 249 10.17 37.32 2.73
C PRO A 249 10.53 36.55 1.45
N GLY A 250 9.56 35.81 0.90
CA GLY A 250 9.76 34.99 -0.30
C GLY A 250 10.63 33.73 -0.09
N GLN A 251 10.94 33.37 1.16
CA GLN A 251 11.69 32.17 1.49
C GLN A 251 10.85 30.91 1.26
N MET A 252 11.48 29.86 0.74
CA MET A 252 10.89 28.54 0.63
C MET A 252 11.77 27.50 1.34
N LEU A 253 11.17 26.70 2.22
CA LEU A 253 11.78 25.53 2.82
C LEU A 253 11.20 24.25 2.20
N VAL A 254 12.06 23.26 2.01
CA VAL A 254 11.69 21.88 1.67
C VAL A 254 12.01 21.01 2.88
N LEU A 255 10.98 20.44 3.47
CA LEU A 255 11.09 19.56 4.63
C LEU A 255 10.85 18.11 4.21
N ARG A 256 11.72 17.21 4.68
CA ARG A 256 11.58 15.77 4.48
C ARG A 256 12.08 15.07 5.72
N ARG A 257 11.30 14.11 6.22
CA ARG A 257 11.68 13.27 7.37
C ARG A 257 12.27 14.08 8.54
N GLY A 258 11.59 15.16 8.94
CA GLY A 258 12.01 16.00 10.08
C GLY A 258 13.31 16.79 9.88
N GLY A 259 13.84 16.84 8.65
CA GLY A 259 14.99 17.64 8.23
C GLY A 259 14.61 18.74 7.23
N ILE A 260 15.50 19.72 7.08
CA ILE A 260 15.45 20.71 6.00
C ILE A 260 16.33 20.17 4.87
N GLU A 261 15.71 19.77 3.76
CA GLU A 261 16.43 19.28 2.57
C GLU A 261 16.94 20.43 1.71
N TRP A 262 16.21 21.54 1.72
CA TRP A 262 16.54 22.72 0.92
C TRP A 262 15.95 23.99 1.51
N ASP A 263 16.71 25.08 1.42
CA ASP A 263 16.34 26.42 1.87
C ASP A 263 16.76 27.45 0.82
N SER A 264 15.80 28.23 0.33
CA SER A 264 16.06 29.27 -0.67
C SER A 264 16.82 30.49 -0.15
N SER A 265 17.01 30.63 1.17
CA SER A 265 17.69 31.78 1.78
C SER A 265 19.22 31.77 1.58
N GLY A 266 19.80 30.66 1.10
CA GLY A 266 21.22 30.56 0.79
C GLY A 266 22.09 29.95 1.90
N THR A 267 21.50 29.32 2.91
CA THR A 267 22.25 28.51 3.88
C THR A 267 22.32 27.07 3.35
N GLU A 268 23.49 26.65 2.84
CA GLU A 268 23.76 25.22 2.65
C GLU A 268 23.63 24.52 4.01
N ALA A 269 22.53 23.81 4.25
CA ALA A 269 22.45 22.85 5.34
C ALA A 269 23.27 21.62 4.93
N THR A 270 24.57 21.65 5.20
CA THR A 270 25.40 20.45 5.19
C THR A 270 24.75 19.43 6.15
N PRO A 271 24.45 18.19 5.74
CA PRO A 271 24.10 17.16 6.70
C PRO A 271 25.31 16.96 7.64
N PRO A 272 25.13 16.88 8.98
CA PRO A 272 26.20 16.40 9.84
C PRO A 272 26.57 15.00 9.37
N GLY A 273 27.84 14.81 9.01
CA GLY A 273 28.35 13.57 8.42
C GLY A 273 28.02 12.35 9.28
N LEU A 274 27.50 11.31 8.63
CA LEU A 274 27.74 9.95 9.07
C LEU A 274 29.20 9.65 8.74
N ASP A 275 30.06 9.60 9.75
CA ASP A 275 31.42 9.08 9.61
C ASP A 275 31.35 7.62 9.12
N LEU A 276 31.54 7.42 7.82
CA LEU A 276 31.83 6.13 7.22
C LEU A 276 33.29 6.15 6.73
N PRO A 277 34.07 5.09 7.00
CA PRO A 277 35.50 5.05 6.67
C PRO A 277 35.71 5.14 5.15
N THR A 278 36.63 6.01 4.76
CA THR A 278 36.96 6.33 3.35
C THR A 278 37.58 5.12 2.64
N PRO A 279 37.07 4.68 1.47
CA PRO A 279 37.82 3.77 0.61
C PRO A 279 38.85 4.53 -0.23
N ALA A 280 40.03 3.92 -0.38
CA ALA A 280 41.17 4.45 -1.12
C ALA A 280 40.87 4.73 -2.61
N PRO A 281 41.54 5.71 -3.24
CA PRO A 281 41.23 6.10 -4.62
C PRO A 281 41.79 5.06 -5.61
N SER A 282 41.01 4.75 -6.65
CA SER A 282 41.47 4.07 -7.86
C SER A 282 41.36 5.01 -9.08
N PRO A 283 42.21 4.82 -10.11
CA PRO A 283 42.73 5.91 -10.93
C PRO A 283 41.82 6.32 -12.10
N ALA A 284 42.03 7.57 -12.54
CA ALA A 284 41.30 8.27 -13.58
C ALA A 284 41.37 7.59 -14.96
N LEU A 285 40.23 7.51 -15.64
CA LEU A 285 40.12 7.18 -17.06
C LEU A 285 40.06 8.45 -17.91
N VAL A 286 40.88 8.43 -18.96
CA VAL A 286 41.18 9.50 -19.90
C VAL A 286 40.03 9.72 -20.87
N ALA A 287 39.72 11.00 -21.14
CA ALA A 287 38.72 11.43 -22.12
C ALA A 287 39.18 11.17 -23.56
N SER A 288 38.25 10.74 -24.42
CA SER A 288 38.41 10.69 -25.87
C SER A 288 37.25 11.43 -26.55
N SER A 289 37.63 12.30 -27.48
CA SER A 289 36.85 13.29 -28.24
C SER A 289 35.90 12.71 -29.30
N ALA A 290 34.88 13.52 -29.63
CA ALA A 290 33.89 13.37 -30.71
C ALA A 290 34.49 13.36 -32.14
N PRO A 291 33.67 13.14 -33.20
CA PRO A 291 33.09 14.30 -33.90
C PRO A 291 31.67 14.12 -34.49
N ALA A 292 31.21 15.16 -35.18
CA ALA A 292 29.84 15.61 -35.41
C ALA A 292 29.23 15.36 -36.82
N THR A 293 28.00 15.87 -36.96
CA THR A 293 27.22 16.34 -38.15
C THR A 293 26.46 15.36 -39.04
N ALA A 294 25.14 15.61 -39.17
CA ALA A 294 24.44 15.86 -40.45
C ALA A 294 23.04 16.48 -40.22
N GLN A 295 22.64 17.37 -41.13
CA GLN A 295 21.48 18.28 -41.09
C GLN A 295 20.28 17.76 -41.92
N GLY A 296 19.05 18.12 -41.49
CA GLY A 296 17.86 18.54 -42.29
C GLY A 296 17.20 17.56 -43.30
N PRO A 297 16.00 17.87 -43.85
CA PRO A 297 15.29 19.15 -43.80
C PRO A 297 13.77 19.10 -43.45
N GLU A 298 13.22 20.31 -43.39
CA GLU A 298 11.86 20.76 -43.12
C GLU A 298 10.85 20.43 -44.24
N HIS A 299 9.56 20.33 -43.89
CA HIS A 299 8.43 20.67 -44.77
C HIS A 299 7.27 21.24 -43.95
N GLY A 300 6.87 22.48 -44.26
CA GLY A 300 5.65 23.10 -43.75
C GLY A 300 4.45 22.87 -44.68
N ALA A 301 3.23 22.97 -44.12
CA ALA A 301 2.03 23.33 -44.86
C ALA A 301 0.89 23.78 -43.92
N GLN A 302 0.66 25.09 -43.97
CA GLN A 302 -0.59 25.87 -43.95
C GLN A 302 -1.94 25.27 -43.49
N ALA A 303 -2.64 26.13 -42.77
CA ALA A 303 -4.03 26.07 -42.34
C ALA A 303 -5.07 26.15 -43.49
N HIS A 304 -6.20 25.48 -43.30
CA HIS A 304 -7.48 25.85 -43.92
C HIS A 304 -8.63 25.72 -42.91
N GLN A 305 -9.23 26.88 -42.61
CA GLN A 305 -10.53 27.01 -41.97
C GLN A 305 -11.63 26.70 -43.00
N GLN A 306 -12.59 25.85 -42.64
CA GLN A 306 -13.94 25.94 -43.22
C GLN A 306 -15.00 25.70 -42.15
N SER A 307 -15.79 26.74 -41.95
CA SER A 307 -17.07 26.77 -41.26
C SER A 307 -18.15 26.04 -42.08
N ALA A 308 -18.96 25.21 -41.42
CA ALA A 308 -20.27 24.83 -41.94
C ALA A 308 -21.28 24.74 -40.79
N THR A 309 -22.19 25.71 -40.78
CA THR A 309 -23.40 25.81 -39.98
C THR A 309 -24.42 24.75 -40.42
N GLY A 310 -25.05 24.06 -39.46
CA GLY A 310 -26.17 23.15 -39.73
C GLY A 310 -26.98 22.85 -38.47
N ASN A 311 -28.06 23.61 -38.27
CA ASN A 311 -29.10 23.37 -37.27
C ASN A 311 -29.88 22.08 -37.58
N LEU A 312 -30.01 21.18 -36.60
CA LEU A 312 -31.04 20.13 -36.56
C LEU A 312 -31.66 20.06 -35.14
N PRO A 313 -32.99 19.95 -35.01
CA PRO A 313 -33.71 20.08 -33.74
C PRO A 313 -33.70 18.78 -32.90
N PRO A 314 -33.96 18.85 -31.58
CA PRO A 314 -33.89 17.70 -30.68
C PRO A 314 -35.09 16.76 -30.84
N LYS A 315 -34.82 15.46 -30.83
CA LYS A 315 -35.81 14.37 -30.85
C LYS A 315 -36.20 14.02 -29.40
N PRO A 316 -37.49 13.86 -29.05
CA PRO A 316 -37.92 13.60 -27.67
C PRO A 316 -37.65 12.16 -27.23
N LEU A 317 -37.25 12.00 -25.98
CA LEU A 317 -37.13 10.72 -25.25
C LEU A 317 -38.53 10.19 -24.89
N PRO A 318 -38.80 8.87 -25.02
CA PRO A 318 -40.06 8.31 -24.55
C PRO A 318 -40.07 8.15 -23.02
N ALA A 319 -41.26 8.34 -22.45
CA ALA A 319 -41.54 8.40 -21.02
C ALA A 319 -41.28 7.08 -20.28
N THR A 320 -40.63 7.21 -19.11
CA THR A 320 -40.46 6.16 -18.11
C THR A 320 -41.81 5.87 -17.44
N ASN A 321 -42.38 4.70 -17.68
CA ASN A 321 -43.50 4.21 -16.88
C ASN A 321 -42.97 3.74 -15.52
N LEU A 322 -43.44 4.40 -14.46
CA LEU A 322 -43.31 3.95 -13.07
C LEU A 322 -44.06 2.62 -12.91
N VAL A 323 -43.33 1.53 -12.73
CA VAL A 323 -43.89 0.27 -12.23
C VAL A 323 -43.66 0.23 -10.72
N GLN A 324 -44.76 0.18 -9.97
CA GLN A 324 -44.78 -0.01 -8.52
C GLN A 324 -44.11 -1.34 -8.15
N VAL A 325 -43.14 -1.29 -7.25
CA VAL A 325 -42.54 -2.49 -6.64
C VAL A 325 -43.53 -3.08 -5.64
N GLN A 326 -44.16 -4.19 -5.99
CA GLN A 326 -44.80 -5.07 -5.02
C GLN A 326 -43.77 -6.04 -4.45
N ASN A 327 -43.67 -6.08 -3.13
CA ASN A 327 -42.96 -7.09 -2.35
C ASN A 327 -43.42 -8.50 -2.75
N MET A 328 -42.49 -9.34 -3.21
CA MET A 328 -42.65 -10.80 -3.26
C MET A 328 -41.33 -11.44 -2.82
N GLY A 329 -41.37 -12.13 -1.68
CA GLY A 329 -40.25 -12.92 -1.18
C GLY A 329 -40.03 -14.21 -1.97
N GLY A 330 -38.84 -14.78 -1.79
CA GLY A 330 -38.51 -16.17 -2.10
C GLY A 330 -38.49 -16.55 -3.58
N VAL A 331 -37.32 -16.45 -4.21
CA VAL A 331 -37.06 -17.15 -5.49
C VAL A 331 -35.84 -18.05 -5.31
N ALA A 332 -36.10 -19.37 -5.27
CA ALA A 332 -35.10 -20.41 -5.39
C ALA A 332 -34.52 -20.44 -6.82
N PRO A 333 -33.24 -20.79 -7.01
CA PRO A 333 -32.65 -20.84 -8.34
C PRO A 333 -33.23 -22.00 -9.16
N VAL A 334 -33.61 -21.68 -10.40
CA VAL A 334 -34.13 -22.62 -11.39
C VAL A 334 -33.02 -23.56 -11.87
N VAL A 335 -33.22 -24.86 -11.64
CA VAL A 335 -32.39 -25.94 -12.22
C VAL A 335 -32.92 -26.23 -13.63
N HIS A 336 -32.09 -26.01 -14.65
CA HIS A 336 -32.35 -26.57 -15.97
C HIS A 336 -32.04 -28.07 -15.93
N SER A 337 -33.09 -28.89 -16.00
CA SER A 337 -32.97 -30.30 -16.37
C SER A 337 -32.98 -30.41 -17.90
N ALA A 338 -31.90 -30.93 -18.46
CA ALA A 338 -31.89 -31.49 -19.80
C ALA A 338 -31.29 -32.89 -19.70
N GLY A 339 -32.13 -33.88 -19.99
CA GLY A 339 -31.80 -35.29 -19.93
C GLY A 339 -30.62 -35.64 -20.84
N GLY A 340 -29.53 -36.02 -20.21
CA GLY A 340 -28.46 -36.80 -20.78
C GLY A 340 -27.95 -37.69 -19.66
N THR A 341 -27.99 -39.00 -19.86
CA THR A 341 -27.50 -39.99 -18.91
C THR A 341 -26.04 -39.67 -18.60
N VAL A 342 -25.77 -39.01 -17.48
CA VAL A 342 -24.42 -38.79 -16.97
C VAL A 342 -23.93 -40.15 -16.51
N VAL A 343 -23.19 -40.82 -17.38
CA VAL A 343 -22.28 -41.90 -16.97
C VAL A 343 -21.46 -41.32 -15.81
N GLY A 344 -21.64 -41.89 -14.62
CA GLY A 344 -20.98 -41.41 -13.40
C GLY A 344 -19.48 -41.40 -13.60
N SER A 345 -18.90 -40.21 -13.81
CA SER A 345 -17.45 -40.04 -13.67
C SER A 345 -17.18 -40.05 -12.18
N HIS A 346 -16.71 -41.19 -11.67
CA HIS A 346 -16.11 -41.24 -10.34
C HIS A 346 -15.01 -40.17 -10.28
N SER A 347 -15.20 -39.12 -9.48
CA SER A 347 -14.12 -38.19 -9.14
C SER A 347 -13.09 -39.00 -8.38
N GLU A 348 -11.87 -39.09 -8.90
CA GLU A 348 -10.77 -39.74 -8.16
C GLU A 348 -10.57 -38.96 -6.85
N SER A 349 -10.48 -39.70 -5.75
CA SER A 349 -10.21 -39.14 -4.43
C SER A 349 -9.10 -39.90 -3.75
N ARG A 350 -8.45 -39.25 -2.79
CA ARG A 350 -7.47 -39.88 -1.89
C ARG A 350 -7.77 -39.46 -0.47
N LEU A 351 -7.69 -40.43 0.43
CA LEU A 351 -7.85 -40.23 1.86
C LEU A 351 -6.48 -40.16 2.53
N TYR A 352 -6.25 -39.12 3.34
CA TYR A 352 -5.00 -38.86 4.04
C TYR A 352 -5.22 -38.67 5.53
N ARG A 353 -4.41 -39.33 6.34
CA ARG A 353 -4.21 -38.99 7.74
C ARG A 353 -2.98 -38.11 7.84
N VAL A 354 -3.15 -36.90 8.33
CA VAL A 354 -2.06 -35.94 8.53
C VAL A 354 -1.86 -35.73 10.02
N HIS A 355 -0.61 -35.91 10.46
CA HIS A 355 -0.14 -35.55 11.79
C HIS A 355 0.89 -34.43 11.66
N HIS A 356 0.67 -33.31 12.34
CA HIS A 356 1.61 -32.20 12.45
C HIS A 356 1.91 -31.96 13.92
N GLU A 357 3.17 -32.12 14.31
CA GLU A 357 3.67 -31.73 15.62
C GLU A 357 4.68 -30.59 15.49
N THR A 358 4.50 -29.55 16.31
CA THR A 358 5.47 -28.46 16.48
C THR A 358 5.79 -28.35 17.96
N SER A 359 7.08 -28.46 18.30
CA SER A 359 7.56 -28.40 19.67
C SER A 359 8.62 -27.30 19.80
N TYR A 360 8.34 -26.34 20.68
CA TYR A 360 9.26 -25.28 21.06
C TYR A 360 9.84 -25.57 22.44
N SER A 361 11.14 -25.37 22.59
CA SER A 361 11.80 -25.31 23.90
C SER A 361 12.57 -24.00 24.05
N TYR A 362 12.47 -23.40 25.23
CA TYR A 362 13.01 -22.09 25.51
C TYR A 362 14.04 -22.17 26.63
N GLU A 363 15.19 -21.52 26.43
CA GLU A 363 16.27 -21.47 27.42
C GLU A 363 15.81 -20.85 28.76
N LYS A 364 14.94 -19.84 28.68
CA LYS A 364 14.32 -19.19 29.84
C LYS A 364 12.80 -19.29 29.73
N PRO A 365 12.08 -19.48 30.86
CA PRO A 365 10.63 -19.50 30.84
C PRO A 365 10.05 -18.25 30.17
N ILE A 366 9.03 -18.46 29.34
CA ILE A 366 8.22 -17.39 28.77
C ILE A 366 7.10 -17.08 29.76
N GLU A 367 6.99 -15.83 30.17
CA GLU A 367 5.96 -15.40 31.13
C GLU A 367 4.62 -15.13 30.44
N ARG A 368 4.67 -14.52 29.24
CA ARG A 368 3.48 -14.19 28.47
C ARG A 368 3.73 -14.25 26.96
N SER A 369 2.81 -14.90 26.24
CA SER A 369 2.83 -14.99 24.77
C SER A 369 1.44 -15.13 24.17
N THR A 370 1.27 -14.62 22.95
CA THR A 370 0.07 -14.84 22.12
C THR A 370 0.47 -15.63 20.89
N HIS A 371 -0.32 -16.63 20.52
CA HIS A 371 -0.07 -17.50 19.39
C HIS A 371 -1.26 -17.56 18.44
N VAL A 372 -0.97 -17.78 17.17
CA VAL A 372 -1.93 -17.90 16.07
C VAL A 372 -1.54 -19.12 15.24
N LEU A 373 -2.48 -20.04 15.08
CA LEU A 373 -2.32 -21.31 14.39
C LEU A 373 -3.27 -21.39 13.19
N ARG A 374 -2.73 -21.85 12.06
CA ARG A 374 -3.45 -22.14 10.82
C ARG A 374 -3.15 -23.58 10.41
N LEU A 375 -3.61 -24.52 11.23
CA LEU A 375 -3.30 -25.95 11.08
C LEU A 375 -4.50 -26.79 10.62
N ARG A 376 -5.70 -26.20 10.58
CA ARG A 376 -6.91 -26.88 10.13
C ARG A 376 -6.98 -26.91 8.61
N PRO A 377 -7.10 -28.08 7.96
CA PRO A 377 -7.24 -28.17 6.50
C PRO A 377 -8.48 -27.44 5.98
N VAL A 378 -8.37 -26.90 4.75
CA VAL A 378 -9.48 -26.22 4.05
C VAL A 378 -10.63 -27.19 3.78
N VAL A 379 -11.85 -26.69 3.84
CA VAL A 379 -13.05 -27.41 3.39
C VAL A 379 -13.62 -26.70 2.17
N ASP A 380 -13.62 -27.38 1.03
CA ASP A 380 -14.23 -26.89 -0.22
C ASP A 380 -14.70 -28.05 -1.11
N ARG A 381 -15.09 -27.75 -2.36
CA ARG A 381 -15.58 -28.77 -3.31
C ARG A 381 -14.56 -29.87 -3.66
N PHE A 382 -13.27 -29.63 -3.44
CA PHE A 382 -12.17 -30.52 -3.77
C PHE A 382 -11.46 -31.09 -2.54
N GLN A 383 -11.83 -30.66 -1.32
CA GLN A 383 -11.24 -31.17 -0.09
C GLN A 383 -12.27 -31.21 1.02
N GLU A 384 -12.41 -32.39 1.62
CA GLU A 384 -13.35 -32.69 2.68
C GLU A 384 -12.56 -33.08 3.95
N LEU A 385 -12.84 -32.40 5.06
CA LEU A 385 -12.25 -32.70 6.36
C LEU A 385 -13.19 -33.60 7.15
N LEU A 386 -12.77 -34.85 7.38
CA LEU A 386 -13.59 -35.86 8.06
C LEU A 386 -13.38 -35.83 9.57
N GLU A 387 -12.12 -35.71 10.01
CA GLU A 387 -11.75 -35.64 11.41
C GLU A 387 -10.68 -34.55 11.60
N TYR A 388 -10.73 -33.86 12.73
CA TYR A 388 -9.72 -32.86 13.10
C TYR A 388 -9.65 -32.73 14.62
N ASP A 389 -8.44 -32.85 15.17
CA ASP A 389 -8.14 -32.58 16.57
C ASP A 389 -6.89 -31.69 16.69
N LEU A 390 -6.88 -30.81 17.68
CA LEU A 390 -5.78 -29.91 17.97
C LEU A 390 -5.51 -29.89 19.47
N ALA A 391 -4.39 -30.50 19.87
CA ALA A 391 -3.91 -30.50 21.23
C ALA A 391 -2.78 -29.46 21.42
N ILE A 392 -2.82 -28.75 22.53
CA ILE A 392 -1.87 -27.70 22.89
C ILE A 392 -1.42 -27.92 24.33
N GLU A 393 -0.11 -27.95 24.55
CA GLU A 393 0.51 -28.04 25.85
C GLU A 393 1.47 -26.86 26.06
N PRO A 394 1.34 -26.06 27.14
CA PRO A 394 0.36 -26.19 28.22
C PRO A 394 -1.09 -25.92 27.78
N GLN A 395 -2.05 -26.57 28.44
CA GLN A 395 -3.47 -26.43 28.13
C GLN A 395 -3.94 -24.99 28.28
N THR A 396 -4.71 -24.53 27.29
CA THR A 396 -5.23 -23.16 27.22
C THR A 396 -6.56 -23.12 26.46
N SER A 397 -7.30 -22.03 26.62
CA SER A 397 -8.52 -21.77 25.86
C SER A 397 -8.19 -21.25 24.46
N LEU A 398 -8.82 -21.86 23.46
CA LEU A 398 -8.68 -21.45 22.06
C LEU A 398 -9.81 -20.51 21.64
N HIS A 399 -9.45 -19.45 20.94
CA HIS A 399 -10.36 -18.61 20.19
C HIS A 399 -10.25 -18.98 18.71
N ARG A 400 -11.36 -19.38 18.09
CA ARG A 400 -11.40 -19.79 16.68
C ARG A 400 -12.15 -18.77 15.85
N TYR A 401 -11.63 -18.45 14.68
CA TYR A 401 -12.26 -17.54 13.72
C TYR A 401 -11.77 -17.82 12.30
N GLU A 402 -12.54 -17.37 11.32
CA GLU A 402 -12.13 -17.36 9.92
C GLU A 402 -11.47 -16.01 9.58
N ASP A 403 -10.28 -16.02 9.00
CA ASP A 403 -9.62 -14.78 8.56
C ASP A 403 -10.13 -14.29 7.19
N VAL A 404 -9.62 -13.15 6.73
CA VAL A 404 -10.06 -12.54 5.45
C VAL A 404 -9.75 -13.40 4.22
N PHE A 405 -8.88 -14.41 4.35
CA PHE A 405 -8.52 -15.34 3.27
C PHE A 405 -9.36 -16.61 3.30
N GLY A 406 -10.26 -16.76 4.28
CA GLY A 406 -11.02 -17.97 4.51
C GLY A 406 -10.23 -19.06 5.24
N ASN A 407 -9.12 -18.71 5.91
CA ASN A 407 -8.39 -19.68 6.72
C ASN A 407 -9.07 -19.85 8.07
N GLU A 408 -9.12 -21.08 8.55
CA GLU A 408 -9.56 -21.41 9.89
C GLU A 408 -8.41 -21.22 10.89
N VAL A 409 -8.53 -20.18 11.69
CA VAL A 409 -7.50 -19.73 12.62
C VAL A 409 -7.87 -20.11 14.05
N ALA A 410 -6.89 -20.63 14.79
CA ALA A 410 -6.99 -20.78 16.24
C ALA A 410 -5.95 -19.86 16.90
N SER A 411 -6.39 -18.91 17.74
CA SER A 411 -5.52 -18.08 18.56
C SER A 411 -5.68 -18.41 20.04
N PHE A 412 -4.61 -18.22 20.80
CA PHE A 412 -4.61 -18.41 22.24
C PHE A 412 -3.52 -17.59 22.92
N ASP A 413 -3.75 -17.32 24.19
CA ASP A 413 -2.82 -16.64 25.06
C ASP A 413 -2.30 -17.61 26.14
N LEU A 414 -1.02 -17.48 26.46
CA LEU A 414 -0.40 -18.14 27.60
C LEU A 414 0.11 -17.06 28.54
N GLU A 415 -0.52 -16.95 29.71
CA GLU A 415 -0.21 -15.95 30.74
C GLU A 415 0.49 -16.55 31.97
N ARG A 416 0.82 -17.84 31.92
CA ARG A 416 1.55 -18.55 32.97
C ARG A 416 2.94 -18.91 32.47
N PRO A 417 3.99 -18.81 33.31
CA PRO A 417 5.33 -19.20 32.92
C PRO A 417 5.42 -20.64 32.38
N TYR A 418 6.01 -20.81 31.20
CA TYR A 418 6.26 -22.12 30.60
C TYR A 418 7.62 -22.16 29.90
N SER A 419 8.24 -23.34 29.83
CA SER A 419 9.55 -23.55 29.19
C SER A 419 9.46 -24.35 27.88
N ALA A 420 8.31 -24.94 27.59
CA ALA A 420 8.06 -25.67 26.37
C ALA A 420 6.60 -25.46 25.91
N LEU A 421 6.42 -25.36 24.59
CA LEU A 421 5.12 -25.30 23.93
C LEU A 421 5.06 -26.43 22.91
N LYS A 422 4.09 -27.33 23.05
CA LYS A 422 3.85 -28.43 22.11
C LYS A 422 2.47 -28.27 21.47
N LEU A 423 2.46 -28.33 20.15
CA LEU A 423 1.28 -28.20 19.30
C LEU A 423 1.15 -29.48 18.49
N VAL A 424 0.02 -30.18 18.60
CA VAL A 424 -0.24 -31.40 17.84
C VAL A 424 -1.58 -31.26 17.13
N SER A 425 -1.53 -31.26 15.80
CA SER A 425 -2.71 -31.28 14.93
C SER A 425 -2.80 -32.63 14.24
N THR A 426 -3.96 -33.28 14.35
CA THR A 426 -4.27 -34.49 13.60
C THR A 426 -5.51 -34.28 12.75
N SER A 427 -5.47 -34.74 11.51
CA SER A 427 -6.59 -34.60 10.59
C SER A 427 -6.75 -35.81 9.68
N LEU A 428 -8.00 -36.11 9.32
CA LEU A 428 -8.35 -37.09 8.30
C LEU A 428 -9.04 -36.32 7.16
N VAL A 429 -8.40 -36.28 5.99
CA VAL A 429 -8.78 -35.42 4.87
C VAL A 429 -8.97 -36.23 3.60
N ARG A 430 -10.09 -36.04 2.91
CA ARG A 430 -10.32 -36.57 1.57
C ARG A 430 -10.08 -35.47 0.55
N VAL A 431 -9.07 -35.65 -0.30
CA VAL A 431 -8.78 -34.77 -1.44
C VAL A 431 -9.42 -35.35 -2.69
N ARG A 432 -10.07 -34.52 -3.50
CA ARG A 432 -10.75 -34.91 -4.73
C ARG A 432 -10.19 -34.12 -5.90
N VAL A 433 -10.07 -34.75 -7.06
CA VAL A 433 -9.79 -34.06 -8.31
C VAL A 433 -11.01 -34.14 -9.22
N ASP A 434 -11.31 -33.04 -9.90
CA ASP A 434 -12.24 -33.10 -11.02
C ASP A 434 -11.45 -33.59 -12.24
N PRO A 435 -11.77 -34.76 -12.81
CA PRO A 435 -11.07 -35.30 -13.98
C PRO A 435 -11.23 -34.42 -15.24
N ARG A 436 -12.15 -33.44 -15.22
CA ARG A 436 -12.31 -32.42 -16.28
C ARG A 436 -11.50 -31.16 -16.02
N ARG A 437 -10.80 -31.07 -14.89
CA ARG A 437 -9.98 -29.92 -14.51
C ARG A 437 -8.77 -29.85 -15.43
N THR A 438 -8.88 -29.02 -16.44
CA THR A 438 -7.78 -28.57 -17.29
C THR A 438 -7.42 -27.14 -16.89
N ILE A 439 -6.17 -26.75 -17.11
CA ILE A 439 -5.76 -25.34 -17.02
C ILE A 439 -5.89 -24.62 -18.37
N HIS A 440 -6.20 -25.37 -19.44
CA HIS A 440 -6.48 -24.84 -20.77
C HIS A 440 -7.98 -24.75 -20.99
N SER A 441 -8.46 -23.58 -21.40
CA SER A 441 -9.86 -23.42 -21.79
C SER A 441 -10.15 -24.24 -23.05
N PRO A 442 -11.20 -25.08 -23.05
CA PRO A 442 -11.56 -25.89 -24.22
C PRO A 442 -12.17 -25.06 -25.36
N VAL A 443 -12.46 -23.77 -25.13
CA VAL A 443 -13.19 -22.91 -26.09
C VAL A 443 -12.32 -21.78 -26.64
N ARG A 444 -11.39 -21.24 -25.85
CA ARG A 444 -10.57 -20.08 -26.24
C ARG A 444 -9.21 -20.12 -25.58
N ARG A 445 -8.15 -19.84 -26.34
CA ARG A 445 -6.82 -19.56 -25.80
C ARG A 445 -6.85 -18.28 -24.96
N SER A 446 -6.35 -18.34 -23.73
CA SER A 446 -6.12 -17.16 -22.90
C SER A 446 -4.70 -16.66 -23.13
N THR A 447 -4.56 -15.37 -23.40
CA THR A 447 -3.27 -14.75 -23.71
C THR A 447 -2.90 -13.68 -22.69
N ILE A 448 -1.59 -13.48 -22.51
CA ILE A 448 -1.03 -12.36 -21.74
C ILE A 448 -0.86 -11.16 -22.70
N PRO A 449 -1.17 -9.92 -22.28
CA PRO A 449 -1.64 -9.50 -20.95
C PRO A 449 -3.11 -9.87 -20.70
N LEU A 450 -3.41 -10.26 -19.47
CA LEU A 450 -4.79 -10.48 -19.03
C LEU A 450 -5.51 -9.14 -18.86
N VAL A 451 -6.65 -9.01 -19.54
CA VAL A 451 -7.54 -7.85 -19.39
C VAL A 451 -8.65 -8.19 -18.40
N TRP A 452 -8.62 -7.52 -17.25
CA TRP A 452 -9.64 -7.61 -16.21
C TRP A 452 -10.59 -6.42 -16.29
N MET A 453 -11.90 -6.65 -16.08
CA MET A 453 -12.82 -5.53 -15.87
C MET A 453 -12.39 -4.74 -14.62
N PRO A 454 -12.64 -3.41 -14.55
CA PRO A 454 -12.16 -2.59 -13.43
C PRO A 454 -12.52 -3.14 -12.04
N TRP A 455 -13.75 -3.64 -11.87
CA TRP A 455 -14.19 -4.25 -10.61
C TRP A 455 -13.49 -5.59 -10.33
N GLN A 456 -13.22 -6.42 -11.34
CA GLN A 456 -12.47 -7.67 -11.17
C GLN A 456 -11.04 -7.39 -10.74
N ARG A 457 -10.41 -6.40 -11.40
CA ARG A 457 -9.08 -5.93 -11.02
C ARG A 457 -9.08 -5.42 -9.58
N GLN A 458 -10.06 -4.61 -9.19
CA GLN A 458 -10.21 -4.10 -7.82
C GLN A 458 -10.33 -5.23 -6.79
N MET A 459 -11.14 -6.26 -7.06
CA MET A 459 -11.27 -7.43 -6.19
C MET A 459 -9.97 -8.26 -6.11
N MET A 460 -9.23 -8.33 -7.22
CA MET A 460 -7.98 -9.10 -7.31
C MET A 460 -6.74 -8.28 -6.92
N THR A 461 -6.85 -6.97 -6.64
CA THR A 461 -5.73 -6.08 -6.33
C THR A 461 -4.78 -6.67 -5.29
N PRO A 462 -5.23 -7.21 -4.14
CA PRO A 462 -4.32 -7.77 -3.12
C PRO A 462 -3.45 -8.93 -3.62
N TYR A 463 -3.87 -9.61 -4.69
CA TYR A 463 -3.18 -10.73 -5.32
C TYR A 463 -2.44 -10.35 -6.60
N LEU A 464 -2.55 -9.08 -7.03
CA LEU A 464 -1.84 -8.50 -8.17
C LEU A 464 -0.66 -7.61 -7.73
N LEU A 465 -0.65 -7.15 -6.48
CA LEU A 465 0.43 -6.32 -5.94
C LEU A 465 1.74 -7.12 -5.84
N SER A 466 2.80 -6.61 -6.46
CA SER A 466 4.14 -7.18 -6.40
C SER A 466 4.70 -7.11 -4.97
N HIS A 467 5.76 -7.89 -4.72
CA HIS A 467 6.55 -7.73 -3.50
C HIS A 467 7.19 -6.34 -3.45
N GLU A 468 7.43 -5.84 -2.23
CA GLU A 468 8.16 -4.60 -1.97
C GLU A 468 9.65 -4.80 -2.31
N LEU A 469 10.00 -4.57 -3.57
CA LEU A 469 11.37 -4.66 -4.08
C LEU A 469 11.73 -3.35 -4.79
N PRO A 470 13.03 -2.98 -4.83
CA PRO A 470 13.51 -1.89 -5.67
C PRO A 470 13.02 -2.02 -7.12
N GLU A 471 12.67 -0.89 -7.76
CA GLU A 471 12.13 -0.87 -9.12
C GLU A 471 13.08 -1.52 -10.15
N THR A 472 14.39 -1.40 -9.94
CA THR A 472 15.41 -2.06 -10.77
C THR A 472 15.31 -3.58 -10.71
N GLN A 473 15.08 -4.15 -9.52
CA GLN A 473 14.91 -5.59 -9.32
C GLN A 473 13.58 -6.08 -9.91
N LEU A 474 12.51 -5.31 -9.74
CA LEU A 474 11.21 -5.62 -10.32
C LEU A 474 11.26 -5.64 -11.86
N ARG A 475 11.99 -4.71 -12.47
CA ARG A 475 12.16 -4.68 -13.93
C ARG A 475 12.88 -5.93 -14.45
N GLU A 476 13.94 -6.35 -13.79
CA GLU A 476 14.68 -7.56 -14.20
C GLU A 476 13.83 -8.83 -14.04
N LEU A 477 13.09 -8.96 -12.93
CA LEU A 477 12.14 -10.06 -12.73
C LEU A 477 11.00 -10.02 -13.76
N PHE A 478 10.55 -8.83 -14.17
CA PHE A 478 9.55 -8.66 -15.21
C PHE A 478 10.08 -9.10 -16.57
N GLU A 479 11.30 -8.70 -16.95
CA GLU A 479 11.96 -9.15 -18.18
C GLU A 479 12.15 -10.67 -18.17
N TYR A 480 12.59 -11.23 -17.04
CA TYR A 480 12.68 -12.69 -16.86
C TYR A 480 11.31 -13.36 -17.07
N ALA A 481 10.24 -12.85 -16.44
CA ALA A 481 8.88 -13.36 -16.60
C ALA A 481 8.37 -13.25 -18.04
N MET A 482 8.60 -12.11 -18.72
CA MET A 482 8.21 -11.89 -20.11
C MET A 482 8.93 -12.83 -21.08
N GLY A 483 10.17 -13.25 -20.78
CA GLY A 483 10.87 -14.27 -21.55
C GLY A 483 10.17 -15.64 -21.57
N PHE A 484 9.34 -15.97 -20.57
CA PHE A 484 8.45 -17.14 -20.61
C PHE A 484 7.24 -16.90 -21.49
N VAL A 485 6.68 -15.69 -21.40
CA VAL A 485 5.49 -15.28 -22.15
C VAL A 485 5.77 -15.30 -23.65
N GLU A 486 6.86 -14.69 -24.08
CA GLU A 486 7.22 -14.56 -25.50
C GLU A 486 7.51 -15.93 -26.14
N ARG A 487 8.25 -16.81 -25.44
CA ARG A 487 8.62 -18.12 -26.00
C ARG A 487 7.45 -19.11 -26.06
N GLN A 488 6.39 -18.88 -25.27
CA GLN A 488 5.14 -19.64 -25.31
C GLN A 488 4.06 -18.94 -26.16
N ASP A 489 4.46 -18.00 -27.02
CA ASP A 489 3.57 -17.26 -27.92
C ASP A 489 2.38 -16.62 -27.15
N TYR A 490 2.71 -16.03 -25.99
CA TYR A 490 1.79 -15.36 -25.08
C TYR A 490 0.69 -16.24 -24.48
N ASP A 491 0.77 -17.57 -24.57
CA ASP A 491 -0.20 -18.48 -23.95
C ASP A 491 -0.11 -18.43 -22.42
N LEU A 492 -1.21 -18.08 -21.75
CA LEU A 492 -1.22 -17.96 -20.29
C LEU A 492 -0.83 -19.26 -19.57
N ALA A 493 -1.44 -20.38 -19.97
CA ALA A 493 -1.28 -21.64 -19.25
C ALA A 493 0.11 -22.23 -19.50
N GLU A 494 0.56 -22.24 -20.76
CA GLU A 494 1.91 -22.72 -21.08
C GLU A 494 2.99 -21.83 -20.46
N SER A 495 2.81 -20.50 -20.44
CA SER A 495 3.78 -19.59 -19.79
C SER A 495 3.94 -19.92 -18.30
N LEU A 496 2.84 -20.16 -17.58
CA LEU A 496 2.86 -20.49 -16.15
C LEU A 496 3.42 -21.90 -15.89
N LEU A 497 3.08 -22.88 -16.72
CA LEU A 497 3.66 -24.23 -16.66
C LEU A 497 5.16 -24.19 -16.90
N ASP A 498 5.60 -23.39 -17.86
CA ASP A 498 7.01 -23.23 -18.20
C ASP A 498 7.80 -22.55 -17.07
N MET A 499 7.24 -21.48 -16.47
CA MET A 499 7.79 -20.89 -15.24
C MET A 499 7.94 -21.95 -14.14
N ASN A 500 6.90 -22.74 -13.89
CA ASN A 500 6.88 -23.77 -12.86
C ASN A 500 7.94 -24.85 -13.08
N ARG A 501 8.05 -25.38 -14.30
CA ARG A 501 9.04 -26.41 -14.68
C ARG A 501 10.47 -25.85 -14.65
N THR A 502 10.66 -24.62 -15.10
CA THR A 502 11.98 -23.97 -15.11
C THR A 502 12.48 -23.74 -13.68
N ILE A 503 11.61 -23.28 -12.77
CA ILE A 503 12.02 -23.13 -11.36
C ILE A 503 12.45 -24.48 -10.77
N ASN A 504 11.66 -25.54 -10.99
CA ASN A 504 12.01 -26.89 -10.52
C ASN A 504 13.35 -27.39 -11.07
N LYS A 505 13.63 -27.14 -12.35
CA LYS A 505 14.82 -27.66 -13.05
C LYS A 505 16.07 -26.85 -12.73
N ASP A 506 15.97 -25.52 -12.73
CA ASP A 506 17.12 -24.62 -12.74
C ASP A 506 17.49 -24.09 -11.34
N TYR A 507 16.65 -24.30 -10.32
CA TYR A 507 16.87 -23.83 -8.96
C TYR A 507 17.10 -25.01 -8.02
N ALA A 508 18.22 -24.99 -7.31
CA ALA A 508 18.59 -26.06 -6.40
C ALA A 508 17.85 -25.93 -5.05
N TYR A 509 17.21 -27.02 -4.62
CA TYR A 509 16.62 -27.11 -3.29
C TYR A 509 17.73 -27.27 -2.25
N VAL A 510 17.92 -26.27 -1.38
CA VAL A 510 18.99 -26.26 -0.36
C VAL A 510 18.42 -25.80 0.98
N GLN A 511 18.33 -26.71 1.95
CA GLN A 511 17.88 -26.36 3.30
C GLN A 511 18.91 -25.45 4.00
N GLY A 512 18.42 -24.47 4.77
CA GLY A 512 19.25 -23.55 5.53
C GLY A 512 19.99 -22.49 4.71
N SER A 513 19.77 -22.40 3.38
CA SER A 513 20.39 -21.36 2.55
C SER A 513 19.67 -20.02 2.58
N THR A 514 18.46 -19.97 3.14
CA THR A 514 17.55 -18.82 3.08
C THR A 514 16.88 -18.57 4.43
N THR A 515 16.30 -17.39 4.60
CA THR A 515 15.55 -16.98 5.79
C THR A 515 14.15 -16.53 5.39
N VAL A 516 13.29 -16.24 6.37
CA VAL A 516 11.95 -15.67 6.12
C VAL A 516 11.98 -14.28 5.47
N GLU A 517 13.14 -13.62 5.45
CA GLU A 517 13.34 -12.32 4.81
C GLU A 517 13.87 -12.45 3.38
N THR A 518 14.24 -13.66 2.95
CA THR A 518 14.76 -13.88 1.60
C THR A 518 13.74 -13.48 0.53
N THR A 519 14.19 -12.63 -0.37
CA THR A 519 13.35 -12.02 -1.40
C THR A 519 13.28 -12.87 -2.68
N PRO A 520 12.21 -12.75 -3.49
CA PRO A 520 12.17 -13.37 -4.83
C PRO A 520 13.36 -13.02 -5.71
N PHE A 521 13.91 -11.80 -5.60
CA PHE A 521 15.08 -11.38 -6.37
C PHE A 521 16.37 -12.10 -5.94
N GLU A 522 16.57 -12.30 -4.65
CA GLU A 522 17.69 -13.09 -4.13
C GLU A 522 17.60 -14.55 -4.58
N VAL A 523 16.42 -15.16 -4.58
CA VAL A 523 16.21 -16.52 -5.09
C VAL A 523 16.51 -16.58 -6.58
N TYR A 524 16.02 -15.59 -7.35
CA TYR A 524 16.29 -15.45 -8.78
C TYR A 524 17.79 -15.31 -9.10
N THR A 525 18.56 -14.58 -8.28
CA THR A 525 20.01 -14.40 -8.50
C THR A 525 20.82 -15.61 -8.03
N THR A 526 20.50 -16.17 -6.87
CA THR A 526 21.27 -17.27 -6.26
C THR A 526 20.93 -18.64 -6.83
N ARG A 527 19.74 -18.79 -7.43
CA ARG A 527 19.18 -20.06 -7.95
C ARG A 527 19.13 -21.16 -6.89
N ARG A 528 18.92 -20.76 -5.63
CA ARG A 528 18.87 -21.66 -4.46
C ARG A 528 17.74 -21.23 -3.53
N GLY A 529 17.12 -22.19 -2.87
CA GLY A 529 16.08 -21.93 -1.88
C GLY A 529 15.35 -23.19 -1.43
N VAL A 530 14.26 -22.99 -0.71
CA VAL A 530 13.32 -24.05 -0.30
C VAL A 530 11.95 -23.84 -0.94
N CYS A 531 10.97 -24.70 -0.62
CA CYS A 531 9.62 -24.64 -1.20
C CYS A 531 8.93 -23.28 -1.03
N GLN A 532 9.12 -22.62 0.13
CA GLN A 532 8.64 -21.26 0.38
C GLN A 532 9.19 -20.26 -0.64
N ASP A 533 10.48 -20.33 -0.93
CA ASP A 533 11.20 -19.40 -1.78
C ASP A 533 10.77 -19.55 -3.24
N PHE A 534 10.62 -20.80 -3.69
CA PHE A 534 10.17 -21.10 -5.05
C PHE A 534 8.72 -20.69 -5.27
N ALA A 535 7.85 -20.91 -4.27
CA ALA A 535 6.47 -20.43 -4.31
C ALA A 535 6.41 -18.90 -4.40
N ASN A 536 7.17 -18.18 -3.56
CA ASN A 536 7.23 -16.72 -3.57
C ASN A 536 7.78 -16.17 -4.89
N LEU A 537 8.81 -16.82 -5.46
CA LEU A 537 9.33 -16.44 -6.78
C LEU A 537 8.26 -16.59 -7.86
N LEU A 538 7.59 -17.74 -7.95
CA LEU A 538 6.55 -17.97 -8.95
C LEU A 538 5.38 -16.97 -8.79
N ILE A 539 4.97 -16.68 -7.56
CA ILE A 539 3.95 -15.67 -7.24
C ILE A 539 4.40 -14.29 -7.75
N CYS A 540 5.66 -13.89 -7.48
CA CYS A 540 6.20 -12.62 -7.93
C CYS A 540 6.16 -12.51 -9.47
N LEU A 541 6.64 -13.53 -10.17
CA LEU A 541 6.68 -13.55 -11.64
C LEU A 541 5.27 -13.47 -12.24
N ALA A 542 4.32 -14.26 -11.71
CA ALA A 542 2.93 -14.23 -12.15
C ALA A 542 2.28 -12.85 -11.96
N ARG A 543 2.51 -12.21 -10.81
CA ARG A 543 1.97 -10.86 -10.53
C ARG A 543 2.54 -9.79 -11.46
N LEU A 544 3.83 -9.86 -11.75
CA LEU A 544 4.51 -8.91 -12.64
C LEU A 544 3.93 -8.93 -14.07
N ILE A 545 3.45 -10.09 -14.54
CA ILE A 545 2.77 -10.23 -15.84
C ILE A 545 1.23 -10.04 -15.76
N GLY A 546 0.71 -9.57 -14.62
CA GLY A 546 -0.71 -9.23 -14.45
C GLY A 546 -1.63 -10.42 -14.13
N VAL A 547 -1.08 -11.54 -13.68
CA VAL A 547 -1.84 -12.73 -13.24
C VAL A 547 -1.98 -12.71 -11.72
N PRO A 548 -3.20 -12.72 -11.16
CA PRO A 548 -3.37 -12.77 -9.71
C PRO A 548 -2.81 -14.07 -9.15
N ALA A 549 -1.96 -13.97 -8.13
CA ALA A 549 -1.31 -15.12 -7.50
C ALA A 549 -1.35 -14.99 -5.98
N ARG A 550 -1.43 -16.12 -5.27
CA ARG A 550 -1.45 -16.19 -3.81
C ARG A 550 -0.62 -17.36 -3.29
N TYR A 551 -0.16 -17.23 -2.07
CA TYR A 551 0.61 -18.24 -1.36
C TYR A 551 -0.33 -19.29 -0.77
N ARG A 552 0.07 -20.56 -0.85
CA ARG A 552 -0.65 -21.69 -0.24
C ARG A 552 0.34 -22.54 0.55
N VAL A 553 -0.04 -22.89 1.77
CA VAL A 553 0.66 -23.85 2.61
C VAL A 553 -0.23 -25.08 2.84
N GLY A 554 0.42 -26.21 3.04
CA GLY A 554 -0.25 -27.47 3.30
C GLY A 554 0.71 -28.62 3.51
N TYR A 555 0.26 -29.80 3.14
CA TYR A 555 1.03 -31.03 3.26
C TYR A 555 1.03 -31.77 1.93
N ILE A 556 2.10 -32.51 1.67
CA ILE A 556 2.27 -33.28 0.44
C ILE A 556 2.51 -34.75 0.78
N ASP A 557 1.90 -35.64 0.02
CA ASP A 557 2.20 -37.07 0.03
C ASP A 557 3.51 -37.33 -0.74
N THR A 558 4.59 -37.64 -0.02
CA THR A 558 5.91 -37.94 -0.60
C THR A 558 6.10 -39.43 -0.94
N SER A 559 5.04 -40.25 -0.93
CA SER A 559 5.14 -41.67 -1.29
C SER A 559 5.41 -41.94 -2.77
N LYS A 560 5.30 -40.93 -3.63
CA LYS A 560 5.82 -40.95 -5.01
C LYS A 560 7.32 -40.63 -5.03
N ASP A 561 8.03 -41.14 -6.03
CA ASP A 561 9.45 -40.82 -6.33
C ASP A 561 9.64 -39.34 -6.74
N TYR A 562 9.35 -38.39 -5.85
CA TYR A 562 9.83 -37.03 -5.96
C TYR A 562 11.34 -37.07 -5.68
N GLU A 563 12.16 -36.51 -6.59
CA GLU A 563 13.63 -36.49 -6.42
C GLU A 563 14.07 -35.82 -5.10
N ASN A 564 13.19 -35.03 -4.47
CA ASN A 564 13.40 -34.34 -3.21
C ASN A 564 12.58 -34.96 -2.06
N THR A 565 12.88 -36.20 -1.66
CA THR A 565 12.27 -36.88 -0.49
C THR A 565 12.50 -36.17 0.86
N LEU A 566 13.41 -35.18 0.92
CA LEU A 566 13.66 -34.30 2.08
C LEU A 566 12.51 -33.32 2.39
N GLN A 567 11.45 -33.29 1.58
CA GLN A 567 10.26 -32.44 1.79
C GLN A 567 9.33 -32.94 2.92
N SER A 568 9.55 -34.13 3.48
CA SER A 568 8.63 -34.76 4.45
C SER A 568 8.63 -34.15 5.85
N ASP A 569 9.67 -33.40 6.23
CA ASP A 569 9.91 -33.08 7.64
C ASP A 569 9.16 -31.81 8.11
N ALA A 570 8.51 -31.08 7.19
CA ALA A 570 7.80 -29.84 7.50
C ALA A 570 6.60 -29.60 6.55
N SER A 571 5.82 -28.56 6.82
CA SER A 571 4.74 -28.11 5.91
C SER A 571 5.29 -27.73 4.53
N HIS A 572 4.55 -28.06 3.47
CA HIS A 572 4.90 -27.71 2.08
C HIS A 572 4.23 -26.42 1.63
N ALA A 573 4.84 -25.72 0.68
CA ALA A 573 4.35 -24.46 0.13
C ALA A 573 4.37 -24.44 -1.40
N TRP A 574 3.34 -23.84 -1.99
CA TRP A 574 3.21 -23.68 -3.43
C TRP A 574 2.42 -22.41 -3.80
N ALA A 575 2.41 -22.08 -5.09
CA ALA A 575 1.69 -20.93 -5.60
C ALA A 575 0.28 -21.34 -6.06
N GLU A 576 -0.74 -20.53 -5.79
CA GLU A 576 -2.01 -20.61 -6.49
C GLU A 576 -2.18 -19.38 -7.38
N VAL A 577 -2.52 -19.59 -8.66
CA VAL A 577 -2.77 -18.51 -9.63
C VAL A 577 -4.22 -18.55 -10.08
N TYR A 578 -4.81 -17.38 -10.27
CA TYR A 578 -6.21 -17.26 -10.68
C TYR A 578 -6.31 -17.25 -12.21
N LEU A 579 -6.82 -18.35 -12.77
CA LEU A 579 -7.07 -18.47 -14.21
C LEU A 579 -8.52 -18.10 -14.53
N PRO A 580 -8.78 -17.35 -15.61
CA PRO A 580 -10.13 -17.16 -16.13
C PRO A 580 -10.83 -18.50 -16.32
N TRP A 581 -12.14 -18.58 -16.03
CA TRP A 581 -12.99 -19.78 -16.14
C TRP A 581 -12.75 -20.90 -15.12
N PHE A 582 -11.52 -21.02 -14.58
CA PHE A 582 -11.14 -22.12 -13.69
C PHE A 582 -10.96 -21.71 -12.22
N GLY A 583 -10.72 -20.44 -11.96
CA GLY A 583 -10.43 -19.92 -10.62
C GLY A 583 -9.00 -20.23 -10.17
N TRP A 584 -8.80 -20.39 -8.87
CA TRP A 584 -7.49 -20.67 -8.28
C TRP A 584 -6.98 -22.07 -8.65
N GLN A 585 -5.79 -22.11 -9.24
CA GLN A 585 -5.08 -23.32 -9.67
C GLN A 585 -3.72 -23.37 -9.02
N GLY A 586 -3.34 -24.51 -8.43
CA GLY A 586 -2.08 -24.66 -7.73
C GLY A 586 -0.95 -25.11 -8.64
N PHE A 587 0.21 -24.47 -8.50
CA PHE A 587 1.45 -24.75 -9.19
C PHE A 587 2.53 -24.95 -8.13
N ASP A 588 3.14 -26.14 -8.14
CA ASP A 588 4.22 -26.52 -7.24
C ASP A 588 5.57 -26.42 -7.97
N PRO A 589 6.29 -25.30 -7.83
CA PRO A 589 7.58 -25.09 -8.49
C PRO A 589 8.70 -25.90 -7.87
N THR A 590 8.47 -26.48 -6.68
CA THR A 590 9.46 -27.35 -6.04
C THR A 590 9.49 -28.71 -6.71
N ASN A 591 8.32 -29.20 -7.13
CA ASN A 591 8.14 -30.51 -7.76
C ASN A 591 7.82 -30.43 -9.26
N GLY A 592 7.73 -29.23 -9.84
CA GLY A 592 7.49 -29.01 -11.26
C GLY A 592 6.10 -29.43 -11.75
N CYS A 593 5.15 -29.66 -10.83
CA CYS A 593 3.82 -30.19 -11.13
C CYS A 593 2.70 -29.22 -10.73
N LEU A 594 1.46 -29.55 -11.13
CA LEU A 594 0.26 -28.90 -10.59
C LEU A 594 -0.06 -29.48 -9.20
N ALA A 595 -0.67 -28.66 -8.34
CA ALA A 595 -1.14 -29.11 -7.04
C ALA A 595 -2.52 -29.78 -7.17
N GLU A 596 -2.55 -31.09 -6.92
CA GLU A 596 -3.72 -31.94 -7.16
C GLU A 596 -3.96 -32.92 -5.99
N LEU A 597 -4.13 -34.21 -6.27
CA LEU A 597 -4.50 -35.23 -5.29
C LEU A 597 -3.48 -35.42 -4.18
N ASP A 598 -2.21 -35.13 -4.44
CA ASP A 598 -1.11 -35.31 -3.48
C ASP A 598 -0.98 -34.13 -2.51
N HIS A 599 -1.77 -33.05 -2.69
CA HIS A 599 -1.63 -31.80 -1.95
C HIS A 599 -2.83 -31.54 -1.03
N VAL A 600 -2.62 -31.73 0.28
CA VAL A 600 -3.59 -31.36 1.31
C VAL A 600 -3.45 -29.86 1.61
N ARG A 601 -4.49 -29.08 1.33
CA ARG A 601 -4.52 -27.62 1.48
C ARG A 601 -4.85 -27.21 2.92
N VAL A 602 -4.04 -26.33 3.52
CA VAL A 602 -4.25 -25.78 4.88
C VAL A 602 -4.54 -24.28 4.88
N ALA A 603 -3.56 -23.39 4.65
CA ALA A 603 -3.76 -21.93 4.71
C ALA A 603 -3.22 -21.15 3.50
N CYS A 604 -3.85 -20.03 3.14
CA CYS A 604 -3.48 -19.19 2.00
C CYS A 604 -3.38 -17.74 2.45
N GLY A 605 -2.69 -16.96 1.63
CA GLY A 605 -2.53 -15.55 1.87
C GLY A 605 -1.85 -14.89 0.71
N ARG A 606 -1.61 -13.58 0.81
CA ARG A 606 -0.88 -12.87 -0.26
C ARG A 606 0.59 -13.27 -0.27
N ASN A 607 1.14 -13.64 0.88
CA ASN A 607 2.53 -14.08 1.04
C ASN A 607 2.62 -15.06 2.23
N TYR A 608 3.84 -15.48 2.54
CA TYR A 608 4.13 -16.37 3.66
C TYR A 608 3.52 -15.91 5.00
N ARG A 609 3.57 -14.61 5.34
CA ARG A 609 3.12 -14.08 6.64
C ARG A 609 1.62 -14.25 6.87
N ASP A 610 0.84 -14.13 5.81
CA ASP A 610 -0.62 -14.28 5.86
C ASP A 610 -1.03 -15.75 6.06
N ALA A 611 -0.18 -16.71 5.67
CA ALA A 611 -0.48 -18.14 5.62
C ALA A 611 0.37 -19.00 6.57
N THR A 612 1.23 -18.40 7.40
CA THR A 612 2.16 -19.15 8.25
C THR A 612 1.40 -20.13 9.16
N PRO A 613 1.77 -21.44 9.19
CA PRO A 613 1.07 -22.46 9.98
C PRO A 613 1.04 -22.16 11.48
N THR A 614 2.15 -21.66 12.02
CA THR A 614 2.32 -21.34 13.43
C THR A 614 3.05 -20.01 13.56
N SER A 615 2.48 -19.05 14.28
CA SER A 615 3.12 -17.77 14.58
C SER A 615 2.82 -17.35 16.00
N GLY A 616 3.79 -16.75 16.69
CA GLY A 616 3.62 -16.30 18.06
C GLY A 616 4.43 -15.05 18.37
N THR A 617 3.89 -14.24 19.28
CA THR A 617 4.57 -13.07 19.84
C THR A 617 4.88 -13.34 21.31
N ILE A 618 6.15 -13.23 21.67
CA ILE A 618 6.63 -13.38 23.03
C ILE A 618 6.75 -11.98 23.63
N TYR A 619 6.03 -11.70 24.73
CA TYR A 619 6.03 -10.36 25.34
C TYR A 619 7.07 -10.22 26.46
N ARG A 620 7.34 -11.31 27.19
CA ARG A 620 8.25 -11.29 28.35
C ARG A 620 8.83 -12.66 28.66
N GLY A 621 10.10 -12.68 29.04
CA GLY A 621 10.89 -13.91 29.16
C GLY A 621 11.41 -14.35 27.79
N GLY A 622 11.77 -15.63 27.67
CA GLY A 622 12.39 -16.14 26.46
C GLY A 622 13.90 -15.86 26.38
N GLY A 623 14.55 -16.60 25.50
CA GLY A 623 15.98 -16.60 25.26
C GLY A 623 16.22 -17.32 23.94
N THR A 624 17.28 -18.12 23.84
CA THR A 624 17.44 -19.01 22.69
C THR A 624 16.25 -19.96 22.60
N GLU A 625 15.65 -20.09 21.43
CA GLU A 625 14.59 -21.04 21.14
C GLU A 625 15.10 -22.19 20.28
N GLN A 626 14.61 -23.40 20.56
CA GLN A 626 14.77 -24.54 19.67
C GLN A 626 13.40 -24.98 19.19
N LEU A 627 13.28 -25.13 17.87
CA LEU A 627 12.08 -25.55 17.17
C LEU A 627 12.31 -26.94 16.58
N MET A 628 11.41 -27.86 16.88
CA MET A 628 11.26 -29.13 16.16
C MET A 628 9.88 -29.13 15.50
N THR A 629 9.84 -29.46 14.22
CA THR A 629 8.61 -29.74 13.51
C THR A 629 8.67 -31.14 12.94
N GLU A 630 7.58 -31.87 13.07
CA GLU A 630 7.42 -33.20 12.47
C GLU A 630 6.06 -33.26 11.77
N VAL A 631 6.08 -33.66 10.50
CA VAL A 631 4.87 -33.87 9.71
C VAL A 631 4.87 -35.30 9.19
N ARG A 632 3.73 -35.98 9.33
CA ARG A 632 3.50 -37.30 8.71
C ARG A 632 2.21 -37.25 7.91
N VAL A 633 2.29 -37.64 6.64
CA VAL A 633 1.16 -37.74 5.73
C VAL A 633 1.04 -39.19 5.31
N GLU A 634 -0.03 -39.86 5.75
CA GLU A 634 -0.24 -41.27 5.49
C GLU A 634 -1.50 -41.47 4.65
N ARG A 635 -1.32 -42.02 3.45
CA ARG A 635 -2.45 -42.42 2.61
C ARG A 635 -3.21 -43.57 3.26
N GLN A 636 -4.52 -43.40 3.39
CA GLN A 636 -5.43 -44.41 3.94
C GLN A 636 -6.09 -45.18 2.79
N ALA A 637 -6.56 -46.40 3.09
CA ALA A 637 -7.44 -47.12 2.18
C ALA A 637 -8.80 -46.38 2.10
N ASP A 638 -9.35 -46.28 0.89
CA ASP A 638 -10.63 -45.59 0.63
C ASP A 638 -11.85 -46.26 1.27
#